data_AF-A0A2K3NNW0-F1
#
_entry.id   AF-A0A2K3NNW0-F1
#
_cell.length_a   1.000
_cell.length_b   1.000
_cell.length_c   1.000
_cell.angle_alpha   90.00
_cell.angle_beta   90.00
_cell.angle_gamma   90.00
#
_symmetry.space_group_name_H-M   'P 1'
#
loop_
_entity.id
_entity.type
_entity.pdbx_description
1 polymer ?
#
loop_
_entity_poly.entity_id
_entity_poly.type
_entity_poly.pdbx_seq_one_letter_code
_entity_poly.pdbx_strand_id
1 'polypeptide(L)'
;MLIHQQARSLEKIETPLPSSFVTYCRELANLPKVELFQKDGSPSARKLFILWNPVLRPKTIFNKARFAMDNDELADESANFVRSSPIVDVSRLLAEMVQHGLRCIAFCKSRKLCELVLSYAREILQETAPHLLDSICAYRGGYIAEERRKIESAFFGGKICGVAATNALELGIDVGEIDVTLHLGFPGSIASLWQQAGRGGRRARPSLAIYVAFGGPLDQYFMNNPRKLFERPIECCHIDSQNKQVLEQHLVCAAHEHPLSVQYDEQYFGACLESCLNSLKDRGYLCPDLSDSSRIWNYIGPELIILLIFCLNLFPFRPPQMRTYGFFSCIKMEVPPSWRIGEIQSPYPLVNRSMYFKSPSPASSELPAFTGSAVVNPVGRTTCYDPKKLPSHAINIRAIETVRYSVIDQKKNEVLEEIEESKAFFQVYEGAVYLRQGKTYLVEKLDLSSKTAFCKEADLKYYTKTRDYTDIHVIGGNIAYPVIDSTMFTKTNVRANACQVATTWFGFYRIWRGSNQIIDAVDLALPQYSYESQAVWVPVPQSIKEAVVKQNYDFRGGLHAASHAVLHVVPLHIVCNLSDLAPECPNPHDSRYYPERILIYDQNPGGSGISVQAQPHFSKFLTAALEVLTCCRCSAEVGCPNCVQSFACHEYNEVLHKDAAIMIIKVGILDAEN
;
A
#
# COMPACT_ATOMS: atom_id res chain seq x y z
N MET A 1 22.81 29.31 -20.49
CA MET A 1 21.55 29.94 -20.97
C MET A 1 20.76 30.34 -19.72
N LEU A 2 20.62 31.65 -19.45
CA LEU A 2 20.08 32.21 -18.21
C LEU A 2 18.63 31.75 -17.96
N ILE A 3 18.43 30.86 -16.99
CA ILE A 3 17.10 30.46 -16.52
C ILE A 3 16.63 31.49 -15.49
N HIS A 4 16.01 32.57 -15.96
CA HIS A 4 15.19 33.43 -15.10
C HIS A 4 13.86 32.72 -14.85
N GLN A 5 13.75 31.98 -13.75
CA GLN A 5 12.48 31.48 -13.23
C GLN A 5 12.29 31.96 -11.79
N GLN A 6 11.04 32.34 -11.47
CA GLN A 6 10.64 32.92 -10.20
C GLN A 6 10.81 31.92 -9.04
N ALA A 7 12.03 31.79 -8.52
CA ALA A 7 12.29 31.12 -7.26
C ALA A 7 11.77 32.02 -6.13
N ARG A 8 10.67 31.63 -5.49
CA ARG A 8 10.20 32.26 -4.24
C ARG A 8 10.85 31.52 -3.07
N SER A 9 11.77 32.17 -2.37
CA SER A 9 12.29 31.67 -1.09
C SER A 9 11.24 31.88 -0.01
N LEU A 10 10.82 30.81 0.66
CA LEU A 10 9.98 30.86 1.86
C LEU A 10 10.75 30.17 2.99
N GLU A 11 10.80 30.82 4.15
CA GLU A 11 11.44 30.25 5.35
C GLU A 11 10.54 29.19 5.99
N LYS A 12 11.14 28.10 6.48
CA LYS A 12 10.43 27.02 7.15
C LYS A 12 9.89 27.52 8.49
N ILE A 13 8.56 27.50 8.65
CA ILE A 13 7.91 27.70 9.94
C ILE A 13 8.09 26.40 10.73
N GLU A 14 8.64 26.47 11.94
CA GLU A 14 8.67 25.32 12.85
C GLU A 14 7.23 24.97 13.25
N THR A 15 6.65 23.97 12.59
CA THR A 15 5.37 23.40 12.99
C THR A 15 5.60 22.46 14.18
N PRO A 16 4.96 22.67 15.33
CA PRO A 16 5.08 21.75 16.46
C PRO A 16 4.60 20.35 16.05
N LEU A 17 5.30 19.32 16.54
CA LEU A 17 4.82 17.94 16.37
C LEU A 17 3.44 17.82 17.03
N PRO A 18 2.46 17.19 16.36
CA PRO A 18 1.13 17.08 16.92
C PRO A 18 1.18 16.22 18.20
N SER A 19 0.41 16.61 19.21
CA SER A 19 0.27 15.88 20.49
C SER A 19 -0.11 14.40 20.30
N SER A 20 -0.69 14.07 19.14
CA SER A 20 -0.99 12.71 18.70
C SER A 20 0.23 11.78 18.60
N PHE A 21 1.43 12.29 18.34
CA PHE A 21 2.62 11.43 18.18
C PHE A 21 3.01 10.73 19.48
N VAL A 22 2.97 11.43 20.62
CA VAL A 22 3.26 10.83 21.93
C VAL A 22 2.20 9.78 22.27
N THR A 23 0.94 10.06 21.96
CA THR A 23 -0.16 9.09 22.13
C THR A 23 0.05 7.86 21.27
N TYR A 24 0.42 8.02 20.00
CA TYR A 24 0.76 6.92 19.10
C TYR A 24 1.89 6.05 19.65
N CYS A 25 3.01 6.65 20.08
CA CYS A 25 4.13 5.89 20.64
C CYS A 25 3.76 5.18 21.94
N ARG A 26 2.92 5.81 22.76
CA ARG A 26 2.41 5.23 24.01
C ARG A 26 1.60 3.98 23.73
N GLU A 27 0.67 4.06 22.77
CA GLU A 27 -0.18 2.95 22.36
C GLU A 27 0.63 1.83 21.71
N LEU A 28 1.52 2.16 20.77
CA LEU A 28 2.36 1.16 20.08
C LEU A 28 3.29 0.41 21.04
N ALA A 29 3.90 1.10 22.00
CA ALA A 29 4.80 0.47 22.96
C ALA A 29 4.08 -0.15 24.17
N ASN A 30 2.78 0.13 24.33
CA ASN A 30 1.99 -0.16 25.53
C ASN A 30 2.69 0.27 26.84
N LEU A 31 3.30 1.46 26.84
CA LEU A 31 4.02 2.01 28.01
C LEU A 31 3.24 3.15 28.64
N PRO A 32 3.20 3.30 29.98
CA PRO A 32 2.42 4.37 30.62
C PRO A 32 2.99 5.76 30.34
N LYS A 33 4.30 5.86 30.09
CA LYS A 33 5.01 7.14 29.89
C LYS A 33 5.98 7.04 28.73
N VAL A 34 5.90 8.04 27.84
CA VAL A 34 6.85 8.31 26.76
C VAL A 34 7.26 9.77 26.87
N GLU A 35 8.56 10.03 26.81
CA GLU A 35 9.11 11.38 26.84
C GLU A 35 9.58 11.78 25.44
N LEU A 36 9.11 12.94 24.96
CA LEU A 36 9.45 13.45 23.64
C LEU A 36 10.61 14.45 23.73
N PHE A 37 11.73 14.12 23.12
CA PHE A 37 12.85 15.04 22.93
C PHE A 37 12.68 15.82 21.63
N GLN A 38 12.11 17.03 21.71
CA GLN A 38 11.81 17.84 20.53
C GLN A 38 12.98 18.71 20.05
N LYS A 39 13.86 19.13 20.96
CA LYS A 39 14.95 20.05 20.63
C LYS A 39 16.09 19.31 19.95
N ASP A 40 16.22 19.48 18.64
CA ASP A 40 17.38 19.01 17.90
C ASP A 40 18.59 19.93 18.18
N GLY A 41 19.62 19.38 18.83
CA GLY A 41 20.89 20.07 19.10
C GLY A 41 21.92 19.90 17.98
N SER A 42 21.57 19.21 16.90
CA SER A 42 22.50 18.90 15.82
C SER A 42 22.87 20.16 15.00
N PRO A 43 24.11 20.27 14.51
CA PRO A 43 24.50 21.38 13.63
C PRO A 43 23.66 21.41 12.35
N SER A 44 22.94 22.51 12.14
CA SER A 44 22.17 22.78 10.92
C SER A 44 22.71 24.02 10.21
N ALA A 45 22.52 24.06 8.89
CA ALA A 45 22.85 25.21 8.07
C ALA A 45 21.69 25.58 7.15
N ARG A 46 21.86 26.67 6.40
CA ARG A 46 20.82 27.21 5.53
C ARG A 46 20.35 26.16 4.51
N LYS A 47 19.06 25.87 4.52
CA LYS A 47 18.39 25.04 3.50
C LYS A 47 17.51 25.92 2.62
N LEU A 48 17.72 25.88 1.32
CA LEU A 48 16.85 26.54 0.34
C LEU A 48 15.86 25.54 -0.22
N PHE A 49 14.57 25.85 -0.14
CA PHE A 49 13.52 25.05 -0.76
C PHE A 49 12.93 25.83 -1.94
N ILE A 50 13.01 25.25 -3.14
CA ILE A 50 12.59 25.87 -4.41
C ILE A 50 11.40 25.11 -4.98
N LEU A 51 10.37 25.85 -5.35
CA LEU A 51 9.26 25.35 -6.16
C LEU A 51 9.55 25.65 -7.63
N TRP A 52 9.64 24.61 -8.44
CA TRP A 52 9.93 24.69 -9.87
C TRP A 52 8.71 24.23 -10.67
N ASN A 53 8.07 25.17 -11.37
CA ASN A 53 6.95 24.86 -12.26
C ASN A 53 7.41 24.92 -13.73
N PRO A 54 7.53 23.79 -14.44
CA PRO A 54 8.02 23.75 -15.82
C PRO A 54 7.25 24.67 -16.77
N VAL A 55 7.91 25.25 -17.79
CA VAL A 55 7.35 26.33 -18.62
C VAL A 55 6.33 25.79 -19.64
N LEU A 56 5.26 26.54 -19.89
CA LEU A 56 4.36 26.32 -21.02
C LEU A 56 5.04 26.74 -22.33
N ARG A 57 5.26 25.80 -23.26
CA ARG A 57 5.86 26.08 -24.57
C ARG A 57 4.79 26.03 -25.67
N PRO A 58 4.78 26.96 -26.63
CA PRO A 58 3.92 26.86 -27.81
C PRO A 58 4.13 25.53 -28.56
N LYS A 59 3.05 24.86 -28.98
CA LYS A 59 3.07 23.63 -29.81
C LYS A 59 3.86 23.80 -31.10
N THR A 60 3.91 25.02 -31.65
CA THR A 60 4.66 25.36 -32.88
C THR A 60 6.17 25.15 -32.77
N ILE A 61 6.75 25.22 -31.57
CA ILE A 61 8.19 24.96 -31.36
C ILE A 61 8.50 23.46 -31.35
N PHE A 62 7.56 22.62 -30.88
CA PHE A 62 7.70 21.15 -30.94
C PHE A 62 7.63 20.63 -32.38
N ASN A 63 6.78 21.24 -33.22
CA ASN A 63 6.63 20.84 -34.62
C ASN A 63 7.77 21.31 -35.53
N LYS A 64 8.62 22.29 -35.16
CA LYS A 64 9.78 22.66 -36.00
C LYS A 64 10.85 21.56 -36.13
N ALA A 65 10.74 20.46 -35.38
CA ALA A 65 11.53 19.24 -35.58
C ALA A 65 10.88 18.21 -36.52
N ARG A 66 9.70 18.47 -37.11
CA ARG A 66 9.05 17.59 -38.09
C ARG A 66 8.37 18.39 -39.22
N PHE A 67 8.52 17.88 -40.43
CA PHE A 67 8.11 18.45 -41.71
C PHE A 67 6.70 19.04 -41.78
N ALA A 68 6.56 20.05 -42.65
CA ALA A 68 5.34 20.68 -43.10
C ALA A 68 4.32 19.67 -43.66
N MET A 69 3.07 19.77 -43.22
CA MET A 69 1.87 19.62 -44.06
C MET A 69 0.72 20.42 -43.41
N ASP A 70 0.01 21.15 -44.26
CA ASP A 70 -1.14 21.99 -43.94
C ASP A 70 -2.31 21.21 -43.36
N ASN A 71 -2.99 21.79 -42.36
CA ASN A 71 -4.44 21.93 -42.38
C ASN A 71 -4.87 22.95 -41.32
N ASP A 72 -5.58 23.97 -41.82
CA ASP A 72 -6.24 25.05 -41.10
C ASP A 72 -7.54 24.53 -40.48
N GLU A 73 -7.64 24.49 -39.15
CA GLU A 73 -8.92 24.63 -38.46
C GLU A 73 -8.71 25.37 -37.13
N LEU A 74 -9.60 26.34 -36.87
CA LEU A 74 -9.60 27.25 -35.72
C LEU A 74 -9.68 26.46 -34.39
N ALA A 75 -8.55 26.36 -33.68
CA ALA A 75 -8.46 25.76 -32.36
C ALA A 75 -8.18 26.83 -31.28
N ASP A 76 -8.94 26.73 -30.20
CA ASP A 76 -8.87 27.47 -28.94
C ASP A 76 -7.44 27.88 -28.51
N GLU A 77 -7.20 29.18 -28.28
CA GLU A 77 -5.86 29.75 -28.03
C GLU A 77 -5.16 29.18 -26.77
N SER A 78 -5.94 28.68 -25.79
CA SER A 78 -5.42 27.97 -24.60
C SER A 78 -4.85 26.57 -24.91
N ALA A 79 -5.27 25.93 -26.01
CA ALA A 79 -4.85 24.59 -26.38
C ALA A 79 -3.48 24.55 -27.08
N ASN A 80 -2.85 25.71 -27.32
CA ASN A 80 -1.62 25.84 -28.09
C ASN A 80 -0.32 25.75 -27.29
N PHE A 81 -0.37 25.50 -25.97
CA PHE A 81 0.83 25.41 -25.14
C PHE A 81 0.94 24.04 -24.44
N VAL A 82 2.12 23.42 -24.52
CA VAL A 82 2.47 22.17 -23.82
C VAL A 82 3.58 22.46 -22.84
N ARG A 83 3.38 22.04 -21.59
CA ARG A 83 4.39 22.20 -20.54
C ARG A 83 5.64 21.37 -20.86
N SER A 84 6.85 21.90 -20.62
CA SER A 84 8.07 21.09 -20.72
C SER A 84 7.98 19.87 -19.79
N SER A 85 8.50 18.74 -20.24
CA SER A 85 8.44 17.49 -19.47
C SER A 85 9.18 17.67 -18.14
N PRO A 86 8.49 17.53 -16.98
CA PRO A 86 9.13 17.63 -15.66
C PRO A 86 10.27 16.62 -15.49
N ILE A 87 10.15 15.44 -16.13
CA ILE A 87 11.17 14.39 -16.14
C ILE A 87 12.46 14.92 -16.76
N VAL A 88 12.37 15.58 -17.93
CA VAL A 88 13.51 16.14 -18.64
C VAL A 88 14.14 17.29 -17.84
N ASP A 89 13.33 18.13 -17.20
CA ASP A 89 13.84 19.24 -16.39
C ASP A 89 14.60 18.71 -15.15
N VAL A 90 14.09 17.67 -14.46
CA VAL A 90 14.82 17.00 -13.37
C VAL A 90 16.11 16.35 -13.87
N SER A 91 16.09 15.67 -15.02
CA SER A 91 17.30 15.06 -15.60
C SER A 91 18.37 16.09 -15.94
N ARG A 92 17.98 17.25 -16.47
CA ARG A 92 18.90 18.38 -16.73
C ARG A 92 19.48 18.93 -15.43
N LEU A 93 18.65 19.15 -14.42
CA LEU A 93 19.10 19.63 -13.11
C LEU A 93 20.09 18.64 -12.48
N LEU A 94 19.77 17.34 -12.52
CA LEU A 94 20.64 16.29 -11.99
C LEU A 94 22.00 16.26 -12.71
N ALA A 95 22.00 16.27 -14.05
CA ALA A 95 23.22 16.26 -14.84
C ALA A 95 24.06 17.53 -14.61
N GLU A 96 23.43 18.70 -14.55
CA GLU A 96 24.12 19.98 -14.29
C GLU A 96 24.76 19.97 -12.90
N MET A 97 24.02 19.59 -11.85
CA MET A 97 24.52 19.60 -10.48
C MET A 97 25.69 18.62 -10.29
N VAL A 98 25.63 17.44 -10.88
CA VAL A 98 26.73 16.46 -10.83
C VAL A 98 27.97 16.98 -11.57
N GLN A 99 27.81 17.71 -12.69
CA GLN A 99 28.93 18.37 -13.37
C GLN A 99 29.62 19.44 -12.52
N HIS A 100 28.88 20.09 -11.61
CA HIS A 100 29.45 21.02 -10.62
C HIS A 100 29.97 20.31 -9.34
N GLY A 101 30.02 18.98 -9.34
CA GLY A 101 30.54 18.19 -8.22
C GLY A 101 29.59 18.10 -7.02
N LEU A 102 28.30 18.42 -7.18
CA LEU A 102 27.32 18.34 -6.11
C LEU A 102 26.78 16.91 -5.94
N ARG A 103 26.60 16.49 -4.69
CA ARG A 103 25.98 15.21 -4.36
C ARG A 103 24.46 15.35 -4.31
N CYS A 104 23.78 14.57 -5.16
CA CYS A 104 22.37 14.76 -5.48
C CYS A 104 21.53 13.49 -5.29
N ILE A 105 20.31 13.65 -4.79
CA ILE A 105 19.27 12.61 -4.84
C ILE A 105 18.06 13.16 -5.58
N ALA A 106 17.64 12.49 -6.65
CA ALA A 106 16.40 12.78 -7.37
C ALA A 106 15.31 11.78 -6.99
N PHE A 107 14.42 12.17 -6.10
CA PHE A 107 13.26 11.38 -5.69
C PHE A 107 12.19 11.37 -6.77
N CYS A 108 11.76 10.17 -7.15
CA CYS A 108 10.74 9.92 -8.15
C CYS A 108 9.63 9.03 -7.57
N LYS A 109 8.38 9.25 -8.02
CA LYS A 109 7.20 8.53 -7.51
C LYS A 109 7.16 7.04 -7.89
N SER A 110 7.80 6.65 -8.99
CA SER A 110 7.72 5.29 -9.52
C SER A 110 9.08 4.78 -9.99
N ARG A 111 9.24 3.45 -9.99
CA ARG A 111 10.43 2.75 -10.51
C ARG A 111 10.76 3.19 -11.93
N LYS A 112 9.74 3.30 -12.78
CA LYS A 112 9.87 3.74 -14.18
C LYS A 112 10.39 5.17 -14.29
N LEU A 113 9.91 6.10 -13.46
CA LEU A 113 10.39 7.48 -13.49
C LEU A 113 11.86 7.59 -13.07
N CYS A 114 12.32 6.83 -12.07
CA CYS A 114 13.74 6.81 -11.70
C CYS A 114 14.64 6.44 -12.89
N GLU A 115 14.26 5.38 -13.60
CA GLU A 115 15.03 4.88 -14.73
C GLU A 115 15.01 5.86 -15.91
N LEU A 116 13.87 6.50 -16.18
CA LEU A 116 13.77 7.54 -17.20
C LEU A 116 14.63 8.76 -16.85
N VAL A 117 14.60 9.21 -15.58
CA VAL A 117 15.42 10.33 -15.12
C VAL A 117 16.90 10.03 -15.31
N LEU A 118 17.35 8.84 -14.89
CA LEU A 118 18.73 8.37 -15.08
C LEU A 118 19.11 8.32 -16.56
N SER A 119 18.25 7.72 -17.38
CA SER A 119 18.53 7.52 -18.80
C SER A 119 18.75 8.85 -19.53
N TYR A 120 17.86 9.84 -19.33
CA TYR A 120 18.05 11.17 -19.91
C TYR A 120 19.23 11.93 -19.30
N ALA A 121 19.49 11.79 -18.00
CA ALA A 121 20.66 12.42 -17.39
C ALA A 121 21.97 11.88 -17.98
N ARG A 122 22.04 10.57 -18.26
CA ARG A 122 23.19 9.96 -18.95
C ARG A 122 23.32 10.42 -20.39
N GLU A 123 22.22 10.53 -21.14
CA GLU A 123 22.26 11.10 -22.50
C GLU A 123 22.85 12.52 -22.51
N ILE A 124 22.44 13.37 -21.56
CA ILE A 124 23.00 14.71 -21.40
C ILE A 124 24.49 14.66 -21.05
N LEU A 125 24.88 13.87 -20.05
CA LEU A 125 26.28 13.74 -19.65
C LEU A 125 27.17 13.11 -20.73
N GLN A 126 26.63 12.25 -21.58
CA GLN A 126 27.36 11.65 -22.70
C GLN A 126 27.81 12.71 -23.71
N GLU A 127 27.06 13.81 -23.82
CA GLU A 127 27.41 14.95 -24.67
C GLU A 127 28.28 15.97 -23.94
N THR A 128 28.01 16.25 -22.65
CA THR A 128 28.64 17.36 -21.94
C THR A 128 29.84 16.96 -21.06
N ALA A 129 29.79 15.80 -20.40
CA ALA A 129 30.81 15.32 -19.46
C ALA A 129 30.84 13.78 -19.37
N PRO A 130 31.37 13.07 -20.39
CA PRO A 130 31.31 11.60 -20.47
C PRO A 130 31.97 10.87 -19.29
N HIS A 131 32.98 11.48 -18.67
CA HIS A 131 33.69 10.93 -17.52
C HIS A 131 32.81 10.82 -16.25
N LEU A 132 31.63 11.44 -16.23
CA LEU A 132 30.67 11.41 -15.11
C LEU A 132 29.54 10.39 -15.31
N LEU A 133 29.49 9.64 -16.41
CA LEU A 133 28.40 8.70 -16.70
C LEU A 133 28.22 7.62 -15.62
N ASP A 134 29.34 7.12 -15.09
CA ASP A 134 29.37 6.12 -14.02
C ASP A 134 29.23 6.71 -12.61
N SER A 135 29.19 8.05 -12.51
CA SER A 135 28.95 8.77 -11.25
C SER A 135 27.46 8.95 -10.95
N ILE A 136 26.56 8.51 -11.85
CA ILE A 136 25.12 8.53 -11.63
C ILE A 136 24.47 7.15 -11.79
N CYS A 137 23.48 6.86 -10.96
CA CYS A 137 22.73 5.61 -11.02
C CYS A 137 21.27 5.77 -10.61
N ALA A 138 20.50 4.69 -10.73
CA ALA A 138 19.15 4.59 -10.21
C ALA A 138 19.17 3.75 -8.92
N TYR A 139 18.21 3.96 -8.02
CA TYR A 139 18.05 3.18 -6.80
C TYR A 139 16.57 2.93 -6.48
N ARG A 140 16.19 1.64 -6.42
CA ARG A 140 14.81 1.22 -6.16
C ARG A 140 14.75 -0.10 -5.41
N GLY A 141 13.70 -0.27 -4.60
CA GLY A 141 13.56 -1.44 -3.72
C GLY A 141 13.45 -2.79 -4.45
N GLY A 142 13.18 -2.80 -5.76
CA GLY A 142 13.12 -4.01 -6.57
C GLY A 142 14.48 -4.63 -6.91
N TYR A 143 15.59 -3.88 -6.79
CA TYR A 143 16.90 -4.46 -7.06
C TYR A 143 17.27 -5.54 -6.04
N ILE A 144 18.04 -6.53 -6.52
CA ILE A 144 18.59 -7.58 -5.68
C ILE A 144 19.44 -6.98 -4.55
N ALA A 145 19.42 -7.64 -3.39
CA ALA A 145 20.03 -7.09 -2.17
C ALA A 145 21.53 -6.78 -2.32
N GLU A 146 22.26 -7.62 -3.06
CA GLU A 146 23.68 -7.42 -3.32
C GLU A 146 23.96 -6.13 -4.10
N GLU A 147 23.16 -5.84 -5.12
CA GLU A 147 23.30 -4.62 -5.93
C GLU A 147 22.94 -3.37 -5.15
N ARG A 148 21.88 -3.42 -4.33
CA ARG A 148 21.54 -2.30 -3.45
C ARG A 148 22.72 -1.95 -2.53
N ARG A 149 23.35 -2.96 -1.91
CA ARG A 149 24.55 -2.76 -1.07
C ARG A 149 25.74 -2.19 -1.86
N LYS A 150 25.96 -2.63 -3.10
CA LYS A 150 27.01 -2.08 -3.97
C LYS A 150 26.75 -0.60 -4.30
N ILE A 151 25.52 -0.24 -4.65
CA ILE A 151 25.12 1.14 -4.95
C ILE A 151 25.22 2.01 -3.69
N GLU A 152 24.70 1.54 -2.55
CA GLU A 152 24.80 2.21 -1.25
C GLU A 152 26.26 2.48 -0.88
N SER A 153 27.12 1.46 -0.94
CA SER A 153 28.55 1.62 -0.64
C SER A 153 29.24 2.61 -1.58
N ALA A 154 28.98 2.54 -2.89
CA ALA A 154 29.54 3.47 -3.86
C ALA A 154 29.01 4.89 -3.68
N PHE A 155 27.75 5.04 -3.26
CA PHE A 155 27.15 6.35 -2.99
C PHE A 155 27.71 6.96 -1.71
N PHE A 156 27.83 6.20 -0.61
CA PHE A 156 28.39 6.69 0.65
C PHE A 156 29.89 6.97 0.54
N GLY A 157 30.60 6.16 -0.25
CA GLY A 157 32.01 6.36 -0.56
C GLY A 157 32.28 7.52 -1.53
N GLY A 158 31.25 8.23 -2.02
CA GLY A 158 31.39 9.39 -2.89
C GLY A 158 31.76 9.07 -4.35
N LYS A 159 31.85 7.79 -4.73
CA LYS A 159 32.08 7.38 -6.13
C LYS A 159 30.88 7.72 -7.00
N ILE A 160 29.67 7.55 -6.46
CA ILE A 160 28.43 8.00 -7.08
C ILE A 160 28.10 9.38 -6.50
N CYS A 161 27.89 10.34 -7.39
CA CYS A 161 27.55 11.72 -7.05
C CYS A 161 26.04 11.96 -7.18
N GLY A 162 25.34 11.28 -8.10
CA GLY A 162 23.90 11.47 -8.31
C GLY A 162 23.11 10.17 -8.30
N VAL A 163 21.97 10.14 -7.61
CA VAL A 163 21.08 8.97 -7.58
C VAL A 163 19.65 9.36 -7.90
N ALA A 164 19.04 8.73 -8.90
CA ALA A 164 17.59 8.78 -9.13
C ALA A 164 16.90 7.66 -8.33
N ALA A 165 16.16 8.02 -7.29
CA ALA A 165 15.64 7.05 -6.32
C ALA A 165 14.12 7.11 -6.15
N THR A 166 13.54 5.98 -5.78
CA THR A 166 12.17 5.96 -5.22
C THR A 166 12.20 6.39 -3.75
N ASN A 167 11.08 6.25 -3.02
CA ASN A 167 11.04 6.39 -1.56
C ASN A 167 11.95 5.39 -0.82
N ALA A 168 12.61 4.45 -1.51
CA ALA A 168 13.55 3.52 -0.89
C ALA A 168 14.75 4.22 -0.20
N LEU A 169 15.15 5.42 -0.63
CA LEU A 169 16.16 6.25 0.06
C LEU A 169 15.54 7.30 1.01
N GLU A 170 14.22 7.31 1.18
CA GLU A 170 13.53 8.18 2.12
C GLU A 170 13.74 7.73 3.57
N LEU A 171 13.94 6.43 3.81
CA LEU A 171 13.96 5.80 5.14
C LEU A 171 15.39 5.46 5.62
N GLY A 172 15.66 5.80 6.89
CA GLY A 172 16.65 5.19 7.81
C GLY A 172 18.14 5.10 7.47
N ILE A 173 18.54 5.18 6.21
CA ILE A 173 19.91 4.90 5.79
C ILE A 173 20.77 6.16 5.97
N ASP A 174 22.00 6.03 6.48
CA ASP A 174 22.95 7.14 6.53
C ASP A 174 23.62 7.30 5.17
N VAL A 175 23.05 8.18 4.36
CA VAL A 175 23.44 8.39 2.96
C VAL A 175 24.69 9.30 2.83
N GLY A 176 25.19 9.79 3.97
CA GLY A 176 26.28 10.75 4.03
C GLY A 176 25.84 12.18 3.67
N GLU A 177 26.79 12.98 3.21
CA GLU A 177 26.60 14.41 2.90
C GLU A 177 25.94 14.60 1.53
N ILE A 178 24.68 15.04 1.52
CA ILE A 178 23.93 15.37 0.30
C ILE A 178 23.77 16.88 0.22
N ASP A 179 24.11 17.44 -0.95
CA ASP A 179 24.05 18.87 -1.22
C ASP A 179 22.67 19.26 -1.77
N VAL A 180 22.12 18.43 -2.68
CA VAL A 180 20.86 18.72 -3.36
C VAL A 180 19.88 17.54 -3.34
N THR A 181 18.61 17.87 -3.09
CA THR A 181 17.48 16.94 -3.23
C THR A 181 16.55 17.47 -4.32
N LEU A 182 16.23 16.65 -5.31
CA LEU A 182 15.28 16.95 -6.38
C LEU A 182 14.03 16.08 -6.14
N HIS A 183 12.84 16.67 -6.21
CA HIS A 183 11.57 15.96 -6.03
C HIS A 183 10.77 16.07 -7.32
N LEU A 184 10.65 14.97 -8.05
CA LEU A 184 9.85 14.88 -9.26
C LEU A 184 8.38 14.63 -8.88
N GLY A 185 7.65 15.73 -8.71
CA GLY A 185 6.26 15.75 -8.23
C GLY A 185 6.10 15.62 -6.71
N PHE A 186 4.90 15.88 -6.19
CA PHE A 186 4.60 15.76 -4.76
C PHE A 186 4.64 14.30 -4.29
N PRO A 187 5.44 13.92 -3.27
CA PRO A 187 5.73 12.52 -2.95
C PRO A 187 4.56 11.72 -2.33
N GLY A 188 3.39 12.35 -2.13
CA GLY A 188 2.18 11.70 -1.63
C GLY A 188 1.83 12.09 -0.19
N SER A 189 2.78 12.64 0.57
CA SER A 189 2.50 13.21 1.90
C SER A 189 3.46 14.36 2.21
N ILE A 190 3.04 15.22 3.14
CA ILE A 190 3.89 16.29 3.70
C ILE A 190 5.05 15.66 4.48
N ALA A 191 4.79 14.60 5.24
CA ALA A 191 5.82 13.83 5.95
C ALA A 191 6.93 13.38 4.99
N SER A 192 6.58 12.72 3.89
CA SER A 192 7.54 12.21 2.90
C SER A 192 8.31 13.33 2.22
N LEU A 193 7.66 14.44 1.88
CA LEU A 193 8.35 15.61 1.31
C LEU A 193 9.45 16.13 2.25
N TRP A 194 9.13 16.26 3.54
CA TRP A 194 10.10 16.73 4.52
C TRP A 194 11.19 15.71 4.85
N GLN A 195 10.87 14.41 4.87
CA GLN A 195 11.87 13.35 5.03
C GLN A 195 12.87 13.33 3.87
N GLN A 196 12.35 13.40 2.63
CA GLN A 196 13.17 13.45 1.43
C GLN A 196 14.02 14.72 1.38
N ALA A 197 13.45 15.90 1.63
CA ALA A 197 14.20 17.16 1.66
C ALA A 197 15.18 17.22 2.83
N GLY A 198 14.89 16.49 3.92
CA GLY A 198 15.75 16.27 5.08
C GLY A 198 17.02 15.47 4.79
N ARG A 199 17.13 14.82 3.62
CA ARG A 199 18.35 14.10 3.22
C ARG A 199 19.51 15.03 2.90
N GLY A 200 19.23 16.24 2.42
CA GLY A 200 20.24 17.28 2.21
C GLY A 200 20.56 18.09 3.47
N GLY A 201 21.79 18.61 3.57
CA GLY A 201 22.17 19.63 4.56
C GLY A 201 22.52 19.12 5.95
N ARG A 202 23.07 17.92 6.06
CA ARG A 202 23.63 17.40 7.33
C ARG A 202 24.97 18.09 7.64
N ARG A 203 25.30 18.24 8.93
CA ARG A 203 26.61 18.72 9.44
C ARG A 203 27.00 20.16 9.03
N ALA A 204 26.04 21.10 9.10
CA ALA A 204 26.28 22.54 8.91
C ALA A 204 26.74 23.00 7.51
N ARG A 205 26.48 22.23 6.44
CA ARG A 205 26.61 22.72 5.06
C ARG A 205 25.28 23.22 4.48
N PRO A 206 25.30 24.30 3.68
CA PRO A 206 24.10 24.74 2.99
C PRO A 206 23.61 23.65 2.04
N SER A 207 22.29 23.57 1.85
CA SER A 207 21.69 22.56 0.99
C SER A 207 20.50 23.11 0.21
N LEU A 208 20.16 22.39 -0.86
CA LEU A 208 19.08 22.75 -1.77
C LEU A 208 18.05 21.62 -1.87
N ALA A 209 16.78 21.98 -1.85
CA ALA A 209 15.66 21.09 -2.15
C ALA A 209 14.84 21.72 -3.27
N ILE A 210 14.67 21.02 -4.40
CA ILE A 210 13.91 21.52 -5.55
C ILE A 210 12.73 20.59 -5.80
N TYR A 211 11.51 21.11 -5.65
CA TYR A 211 10.29 20.42 -6.01
C TYR A 211 9.85 20.82 -7.42
N VAL A 212 9.97 19.88 -8.37
CA VAL A 212 9.57 20.04 -9.77
C VAL A 212 8.17 19.49 -9.98
N ALA A 213 7.20 20.35 -10.28
CA ALA A 213 5.79 19.97 -10.41
C ALA A 213 5.45 19.28 -11.75
N PHE A 214 4.56 18.28 -11.69
CA PHE A 214 3.80 17.83 -12.86
C PHE A 214 2.65 18.79 -13.17
N GLY A 215 2.07 18.63 -14.37
CA GLY A 215 0.90 19.39 -14.81
C GLY A 215 -0.42 18.97 -14.14
N GLY A 216 -0.43 17.91 -13.34
CA GLY A 216 -1.65 17.39 -12.71
C GLY A 216 -2.22 18.30 -11.61
N PRO A 217 -3.50 18.11 -11.21
CA PRO A 217 -4.22 19.01 -10.32
C PRO A 217 -3.53 19.24 -8.97
N LEU A 218 -3.00 18.17 -8.39
CA LEU A 218 -2.35 18.19 -7.07
C LEU A 218 -1.09 19.05 -7.04
N ASP A 219 -0.19 18.84 -8.00
CA ASP A 219 1.07 19.60 -8.07
C ASP A 219 0.80 21.07 -8.40
N GLN A 220 -0.13 21.35 -9.32
CA GLN A 220 -0.50 22.71 -9.67
C GLN A 220 -1.21 23.43 -8.51
N TYR A 221 -1.96 22.72 -7.67
CA TYR A 221 -2.54 23.30 -6.46
C TYR A 221 -1.46 23.89 -5.55
N PHE A 222 -0.38 23.14 -5.28
CA PHE A 222 0.72 23.62 -4.44
C PHE A 222 1.54 24.72 -5.12
N MET A 223 1.75 24.64 -6.43
CA MET A 223 2.41 25.71 -7.18
C MET A 223 1.64 27.03 -7.13
N ASN A 224 0.30 26.96 -7.18
CA ASN A 224 -0.57 28.13 -7.06
C ASN A 224 -0.75 28.61 -5.61
N ASN A 225 -0.57 27.73 -4.63
CA ASN A 225 -0.79 28.00 -3.21
C ASN A 225 0.42 27.57 -2.36
N PRO A 226 1.61 28.15 -2.56
CA PRO A 226 2.84 27.65 -1.95
C PRO A 226 2.81 27.69 -0.41
N ARG A 227 2.19 28.71 0.18
CA ARG A 227 2.04 28.81 1.65
C ARG A 227 1.35 27.59 2.24
N LYS A 228 0.33 27.05 1.56
CA LYS A 228 -0.39 25.86 2.02
C LYS A 228 0.43 24.59 2.01
N LEU A 229 1.55 24.54 1.29
CA LEU A 229 2.49 23.43 1.36
C LEU A 229 3.31 23.50 2.67
N PHE A 230 3.77 24.70 3.03
CA PHE A 230 4.65 24.92 4.18
C PHE A 230 3.92 25.02 5.52
N GLU A 231 2.67 25.51 5.50
CA GLU A 231 1.85 25.68 6.70
C GLU A 231 1.05 24.42 7.08
N ARG A 232 0.99 23.42 6.18
CA ARG A 232 0.23 22.20 6.44
C ARG A 232 0.94 21.37 7.52
N PRO A 233 0.23 20.91 8.56
CA PRO A 233 0.81 20.02 9.55
C PRO A 233 1.21 18.69 8.89
N ILE A 234 2.23 18.04 9.46
CA ILE A 234 2.58 16.67 9.13
C ILE A 234 1.39 15.76 9.47
N GLU A 235 1.09 14.81 8.59
CA GLU A 235 0.00 13.86 8.78
C GLU A 235 0.19 13.05 10.07
N CYS A 236 -0.91 12.80 10.80
CA CYS A 236 -0.89 11.93 11.97
C CYS A 236 -0.85 10.46 11.54
N CYS A 237 -0.08 9.65 12.26
CA CYS A 237 -0.12 8.20 12.13
C CYS A 237 -1.08 7.64 13.19
N HIS A 238 -1.93 6.71 12.80
CA HIS A 238 -2.85 6.02 13.70
C HIS A 238 -2.52 4.54 13.76
N ILE A 239 -2.64 3.96 14.96
CA ILE A 239 -2.63 2.52 15.19
C ILE A 239 -3.88 2.21 15.97
N ASP A 240 -4.61 1.18 15.54
CA ASP A 240 -5.71 0.60 16.30
C ASP A 240 -5.24 -0.72 16.90
N SER A 241 -4.76 -0.66 18.14
CA SER A 241 -4.36 -1.85 18.90
C SER A 241 -5.56 -2.75 19.26
N GLN A 242 -6.78 -2.24 19.15
CA GLN A 242 -8.04 -2.92 19.49
C GLN A 242 -8.74 -3.50 18.25
N ASN A 243 -8.13 -3.43 17.06
CA ASN A 243 -8.69 -4.00 15.86
C ASN A 243 -8.88 -5.52 16.03
N LYS A 244 -10.13 -5.96 16.14
CA LYS A 244 -10.49 -7.36 16.42
C LYS A 244 -9.91 -8.34 15.39
N GLN A 245 -9.92 -7.98 14.11
CA GLN A 245 -9.47 -8.89 13.04
C GLN A 245 -7.95 -9.08 13.07
N VAL A 246 -7.19 -8.03 13.39
CA VAL A 246 -5.74 -8.11 13.62
C VAL A 246 -5.45 -8.84 14.94
N LEU A 247 -6.17 -8.48 16.00
CA LEU A 247 -6.00 -9.07 17.34
C LEU A 247 -6.22 -10.60 17.31
N GLU A 248 -7.28 -11.07 16.66
CA GLU A 248 -7.54 -12.51 16.53
C GLU A 248 -6.39 -13.28 15.88
N GLN A 249 -5.74 -12.70 14.86
CA GLN A 249 -4.56 -13.32 14.24
C GLN A 249 -3.42 -13.46 15.26
N HIS A 250 -3.12 -12.38 15.97
CA HIS A 250 -2.07 -12.37 16.98
C HIS A 250 -2.37 -13.25 18.21
N LEU A 251 -3.63 -13.37 18.61
CA LEU A 251 -4.03 -14.23 19.74
C LEU A 251 -3.79 -15.72 19.43
N VAL A 252 -3.94 -16.15 18.18
CA VAL A 252 -3.61 -17.53 17.80
C VAL A 252 -2.09 -17.78 17.93
N CYS A 253 -1.26 -16.82 17.52
CA CYS A 253 0.19 -16.89 17.77
C CYS A 253 0.51 -16.90 19.26
N ALA A 254 -0.08 -15.99 20.03
CA ALA A 254 0.16 -15.87 21.46
C ALA A 254 -0.25 -17.16 22.20
N ALA A 255 -1.42 -17.72 21.91
CA ALA A 255 -1.91 -18.98 22.49
C ALA A 255 -1.02 -20.19 22.14
N HIS A 256 -0.37 -20.16 20.98
CA HIS A 256 0.59 -21.19 20.58
C HIS A 256 1.90 -21.07 21.37
N GLU A 257 2.34 -19.85 21.68
CA GLU A 257 3.53 -19.59 22.50
C GLU A 257 3.27 -19.93 23.98
N HIS A 258 2.16 -19.41 24.54
CA HIS A 258 1.74 -19.60 25.93
C HIS A 258 0.20 -19.66 26.05
N PRO A 259 -0.36 -20.51 26.94
CA PRO A 259 -1.79 -20.50 27.23
C PRO A 259 -2.27 -19.12 27.68
N LEU A 260 -3.45 -18.71 27.22
CA LEU A 260 -4.01 -17.38 27.51
C LEU A 260 -5.00 -17.45 28.66
N SER A 261 -5.02 -16.42 29.50
CA SER A 261 -6.02 -16.24 30.56
C SER A 261 -6.66 -14.86 30.43
N VAL A 262 -8.00 -14.83 30.37
CA VAL A 262 -8.75 -13.57 30.29
C VAL A 262 -8.38 -12.65 31.46
N GLN A 263 -8.27 -13.20 32.68
CA GLN A 263 -8.01 -12.42 33.88
C GLN A 263 -6.64 -11.71 33.87
N TYR A 264 -5.61 -12.36 33.31
CA TYR A 264 -4.24 -11.84 33.34
C TYR A 264 -3.86 -11.11 32.06
N ASP A 265 -4.41 -11.50 30.92
CA ASP A 265 -3.97 -11.02 29.61
C ASP A 265 -4.84 -9.88 29.05
N GLU A 266 -6.01 -9.62 29.63
CA GLU A 266 -6.87 -8.49 29.22
C GLU A 266 -6.15 -7.13 29.35
N GLN A 267 -5.23 -6.99 30.30
CA GLN A 267 -4.41 -5.77 30.45
C GLN A 267 -3.47 -5.51 29.25
N TYR A 268 -3.12 -6.56 28.49
CA TYR A 268 -2.21 -6.47 27.34
C TYR A 268 -2.97 -6.44 26.01
N PHE A 269 -4.00 -7.27 25.87
CA PHE A 269 -4.78 -7.42 24.63
C PHE A 269 -6.05 -6.57 24.58
N GLY A 270 -6.41 -5.93 25.70
CA GLY A 270 -7.58 -5.07 25.83
C GLY A 270 -8.90 -5.80 26.04
N ALA A 271 -9.96 -5.00 26.21
CA ALA A 271 -11.30 -5.48 26.58
C ALA A 271 -11.96 -6.38 25.52
N CYS A 272 -11.46 -6.39 24.28
CA CYS A 272 -11.99 -7.27 23.23
C CYS A 272 -11.52 -8.72 23.36
N LEU A 273 -10.59 -9.04 24.27
CA LEU A 273 -9.97 -10.37 24.41
C LEU A 273 -11.00 -11.49 24.51
N GLU A 274 -11.96 -11.43 25.43
CA GLU A 274 -12.94 -12.51 25.64
C GLU A 274 -13.81 -12.74 24.40
N SER A 275 -14.23 -11.67 23.71
CA SER A 275 -14.99 -11.77 22.46
C SER A 275 -14.17 -12.46 21.36
N CYS A 276 -12.88 -12.13 21.25
CA CYS A 276 -11.98 -12.73 20.25
C CYS A 276 -11.69 -14.20 20.56
N LEU A 277 -11.49 -14.56 21.83
CA LEU A 277 -11.26 -15.95 22.24
C LEU A 277 -12.46 -16.84 21.94
N ASN A 278 -13.68 -16.37 22.22
CA ASN A 278 -14.91 -17.08 21.86
C ASN A 278 -15.05 -17.25 20.34
N SER A 279 -14.80 -16.18 19.56
CA SER A 279 -14.77 -16.23 18.09
C SER A 279 -13.75 -17.25 17.55
N LEU A 280 -12.57 -17.34 18.17
CA LEU A 280 -11.53 -18.29 17.80
C LEU A 280 -11.86 -19.72 18.21
N LYS A 281 -12.55 -19.91 19.34
CA LYS A 281 -13.10 -21.20 19.78
C LYS A 281 -14.13 -21.74 18.81
N ASP A 282 -15.07 -20.90 18.40
CA ASP A 282 -16.14 -21.29 17.46
C ASP A 282 -15.57 -21.69 16.09
N ARG A 283 -14.42 -21.12 15.72
CA ARG A 283 -13.64 -21.51 14.53
C ARG A 283 -12.68 -22.69 14.77
N GLY A 284 -12.60 -23.22 16.00
CA GLY A 284 -11.80 -24.39 16.34
C GLY A 284 -10.31 -24.13 16.49
N TYR A 285 -9.88 -22.88 16.70
CA TYR A 285 -8.46 -22.54 16.92
C TYR A 285 -8.04 -22.71 18.38
N LEU A 286 -8.96 -22.47 19.32
CA LEU A 286 -8.69 -22.46 20.77
C LEU A 286 -9.66 -23.37 21.52
N CYS A 287 -9.19 -23.99 22.60
CA CYS A 287 -10.01 -24.75 23.53
C CYS A 287 -9.87 -24.17 24.94
N PRO A 288 -10.98 -23.87 25.65
CA PRO A 288 -10.91 -23.55 27.07
C PRO A 288 -10.61 -24.82 27.87
N ASP A 289 -9.74 -24.72 28.87
CA ASP A 289 -9.56 -25.77 29.87
C ASP A 289 -10.82 -25.83 30.76
N LEU A 290 -11.45 -27.00 30.79
CA LEU A 290 -12.67 -27.24 31.57
C LEU A 290 -12.38 -27.57 33.04
N SER A 291 -11.11 -27.75 33.41
CA SER A 291 -10.70 -28.25 34.73
C SER A 291 -10.36 -27.16 35.74
N ASP A 292 -10.22 -25.90 35.31
CA ASP A 292 -9.75 -24.80 36.16
C ASP A 292 -10.70 -23.59 36.20
N SER A 293 -10.83 -23.01 37.40
CA SER A 293 -11.56 -21.77 37.69
C SER A 293 -11.00 -20.53 36.97
N SER A 294 -9.76 -20.61 36.49
CA SER A 294 -8.98 -19.54 35.85
C SER A 294 -9.26 -19.33 34.36
N ARG A 295 -10.18 -20.11 33.75
CA ARG A 295 -10.58 -20.02 32.32
C ARG A 295 -9.37 -19.88 31.37
N ILE A 296 -8.42 -20.80 31.47
CA ILE A 296 -7.24 -20.85 30.59
C ILE A 296 -7.66 -21.33 29.19
N TRP A 297 -7.08 -20.74 28.15
CA TRP A 297 -7.32 -21.04 26.75
C TRP A 297 -6.04 -21.58 26.10
N ASN A 298 -6.15 -22.76 25.49
CA ASN A 298 -5.04 -23.44 24.84
C ASN A 298 -5.23 -23.45 23.32
N TYR A 299 -4.12 -23.28 22.59
CA TYR A 299 -4.12 -23.47 21.14
C TYR A 299 -4.34 -24.93 20.76
N ILE A 300 -5.24 -25.19 19.81
CA ILE A 300 -5.50 -26.51 19.27
C ILE A 300 -4.54 -26.75 18.10
N GLY A 301 -3.44 -27.47 18.37
CA GLY A 301 -2.49 -27.88 17.33
C GLY A 301 -3.01 -28.99 16.42
N PRO A 302 -2.34 -29.25 15.27
CA PRO A 302 -2.72 -30.30 14.31
C PRO A 302 -2.85 -31.70 14.91
N GLU A 303 -2.09 -32.00 15.96
CA GLU A 303 -2.04 -33.33 16.59
C GLU A 303 -3.36 -33.65 17.34
N LEU A 304 -4.04 -32.64 17.88
CA LEU A 304 -5.29 -32.79 18.62
C LEU A 304 -6.50 -32.94 17.70
N ILE A 305 -6.48 -32.35 16.50
CA ILE A 305 -7.56 -32.51 15.51
C ILE A 305 -7.64 -33.97 15.03
N ILE A 306 -6.49 -34.63 14.84
CA ILE A 306 -6.44 -36.06 14.47
C ILE A 306 -7.01 -36.92 15.60
N LEU A 307 -6.66 -36.63 16.86
CA LEU A 307 -7.17 -37.34 18.05
C LEU A 307 -8.68 -37.13 18.26
N LEU A 308 -9.19 -35.92 18.08
CA LEU A 308 -10.63 -35.61 18.19
C LEU A 308 -11.46 -36.31 17.10
N ILE A 309 -10.96 -36.37 15.86
CA ILE A 309 -11.60 -37.12 14.76
C ILE A 309 -11.54 -38.63 15.02
N PHE A 310 -10.45 -39.14 15.60
CA PHE A 310 -10.34 -40.55 16.01
C PHE A 310 -11.30 -40.90 17.15
N CYS A 311 -11.44 -40.03 18.16
CA CYS A 311 -12.36 -40.24 19.28
C CYS A 311 -13.83 -40.17 18.87
N LEU A 312 -14.19 -39.32 17.89
CA LEU A 312 -15.56 -39.21 17.39
C LEU A 312 -15.97 -40.36 16.45
N ASN A 313 -15.02 -41.03 15.79
CA ASN A 313 -15.31 -42.16 14.89
C ASN A 313 -15.19 -43.55 15.55
N LEU A 314 -14.73 -43.65 16.81
CA LEU A 314 -14.51 -44.94 17.50
C LEU A 314 -15.66 -45.41 18.41
N PHE A 315 -16.80 -44.72 18.46
CA PHE A 315 -17.97 -45.19 19.22
C PHE A 315 -19.20 -45.47 18.34
N PRO A 316 -19.32 -46.69 17.76
CA PRO A 316 -20.63 -47.28 17.56
C PRO A 316 -21.07 -47.96 18.87
N PHE A 317 -22.20 -47.50 19.40
CA PHE A 317 -22.96 -48.10 20.49
C PHE A 317 -22.96 -49.64 20.50
N ARG A 318 -22.47 -50.27 21.58
CA ARG A 318 -22.99 -51.53 22.17
C ARG A 318 -22.57 -51.68 23.66
N PRO A 319 -23.47 -52.05 24.59
CA PRO A 319 -23.12 -52.57 25.91
C PRO A 319 -23.11 -54.13 25.91
N PRO A 320 -22.76 -54.86 26.99
CA PRO A 320 -21.79 -54.64 28.09
C PRO A 320 -20.82 -55.85 28.29
N GLN A 321 -19.77 -55.72 29.12
CA GLN A 321 -19.43 -56.67 30.23
C GLN A 321 -18.14 -56.27 30.98
N MET A 322 -18.22 -56.30 32.31
CA MET A 322 -17.14 -56.11 33.28
C MET A 322 -16.00 -57.11 33.11
N ARG A 323 -14.75 -56.64 33.27
CA ARG A 323 -13.69 -57.32 34.05
C ARG A 323 -12.55 -56.36 34.39
N THR A 324 -12.31 -56.22 35.68
CA THR A 324 -11.19 -55.54 36.34
C THR A 324 -9.88 -56.32 36.17
N TYR A 325 -8.76 -55.65 35.87
CA TYR A 325 -7.43 -55.99 36.41
C TYR A 325 -6.56 -54.74 36.40
N GLY A 326 -6.11 -54.32 37.59
CA GLY A 326 -5.11 -53.27 37.77
C GLY A 326 -3.70 -53.84 37.84
N PHE A 327 -2.70 -53.00 37.58
CA PHE A 327 -1.35 -53.15 38.09
C PHE A 327 -0.69 -51.77 38.20
N PHE A 328 -0.47 -51.34 39.44
CA PHE A 328 0.47 -50.29 39.82
C PHE A 328 1.86 -50.92 39.95
N SER A 329 2.90 -50.20 39.51
CA SER A 329 4.29 -50.49 39.87
C SER A 329 5.10 -49.19 39.83
N CYS A 330 5.49 -48.72 41.02
CA CYS A 330 6.42 -47.61 41.26
C CYS A 330 7.87 -48.10 41.12
N ILE A 331 8.72 -47.34 40.42
CA ILE A 331 10.18 -47.43 40.55
C ILE A 331 10.70 -46.06 40.98
N LYS A 332 11.41 -46.06 42.11
CA LYS A 332 12.02 -44.91 42.80
C LYS A 332 13.50 -44.86 42.40
N MET A 333 14.01 -43.72 41.94
CA MET A 333 15.46 -43.48 41.79
C MET A 333 15.83 -42.10 42.36
N GLU A 334 16.81 -42.09 43.25
CA GLU A 334 17.41 -40.91 43.88
C GLU A 334 18.54 -40.33 42.99
N VAL A 335 18.69 -39.00 43.00
CA VAL A 335 19.78 -38.28 42.31
C VAL A 335 20.50 -37.37 43.33
N PRO A 336 21.84 -37.36 43.39
CA PRO A 336 22.61 -36.58 44.37
C PRO A 336 22.76 -35.10 43.98
N PRO A 337 23.08 -34.19 44.93
CA PRO A 337 23.01 -32.75 44.72
C PRO A 337 24.37 -32.17 44.31
N SER A 338 24.42 -31.35 43.25
CA SER A 338 25.35 -30.20 43.13
C SER A 338 25.29 -29.49 41.77
N TRP A 339 24.24 -28.71 41.50
CA TRP A 339 24.33 -27.57 40.56
C TRP A 339 23.39 -26.45 41.05
N ARG A 340 23.96 -25.31 41.48
CA ARG A 340 23.24 -24.07 41.79
C ARG A 340 23.35 -23.12 40.59
N ILE A 341 22.22 -22.69 40.04
CA ILE A 341 22.09 -21.45 39.24
C ILE A 341 20.86 -20.71 39.77
N GLY A 342 21.03 -19.40 39.97
CA GLY A 342 20.14 -18.52 40.72
C GLY A 342 18.73 -18.34 40.15
N GLU A 343 17.80 -18.13 41.06
CA GLU A 343 16.36 -17.97 40.86
C GLU A 343 16.02 -16.67 40.14
N ILE A 344 15.20 -16.77 39.09
CA ILE A 344 14.24 -15.73 38.68
C ILE A 344 12.86 -16.33 38.95
N GLN A 345 12.11 -15.75 39.89
CA GLN A 345 10.77 -16.21 40.26
C GLN A 345 9.76 -15.88 39.16
N SER A 346 9.15 -16.92 38.59
CA SER A 346 7.97 -16.86 37.72
C SER A 346 6.70 -16.96 38.59
N PRO A 347 5.64 -16.16 38.34
CA PRO A 347 4.40 -16.23 39.11
C PRO A 347 3.45 -17.37 38.69
N TYR A 348 3.82 -18.20 37.70
CA TYR A 348 2.99 -19.34 37.27
C TYR A 348 3.27 -20.60 38.11
N PRO A 349 2.25 -21.39 38.51
CA PRO A 349 2.48 -22.73 39.03
C PRO A 349 3.14 -23.59 37.94
N LEU A 350 4.29 -24.17 38.26
CA LEU A 350 5.07 -25.05 37.38
C LEU A 350 4.25 -26.29 36.98
N VAL A 351 3.65 -26.26 35.79
CA VAL A 351 3.25 -27.49 35.09
C VAL A 351 4.48 -28.00 34.35
N ASN A 352 5.08 -29.08 34.88
CA ASN A 352 6.26 -29.72 34.31
C ASN A 352 6.02 -30.16 32.85
N ARG A 353 6.58 -29.43 31.89
CA ARG A 353 6.91 -29.96 30.56
C ARG A 353 8.23 -30.72 30.66
N SER A 354 8.17 -32.01 31.01
CA SER A 354 9.30 -32.91 30.82
C SER A 354 8.81 -34.33 30.53
N MET A 355 8.50 -34.61 29.28
CA MET A 355 8.71 -35.90 28.62
C MET A 355 8.27 -35.76 27.15
N TYR A 356 8.83 -36.60 26.28
CA TYR A 356 8.63 -36.68 24.82
C TYR A 356 9.57 -35.82 23.96
N PHE A 357 10.86 -36.19 23.97
CA PHE A 357 11.59 -36.37 22.70
C PHE A 357 12.52 -37.59 22.81
N LYS A 358 12.19 -38.64 22.07
CA LYS A 358 13.14 -39.54 21.41
C LYS A 358 12.45 -40.22 20.24
N SER A 359 12.78 -39.76 19.03
CA SER A 359 12.45 -40.35 17.74
C SER A 359 13.15 -41.71 17.55
N PRO A 360 12.48 -42.76 17.06
CA PRO A 360 13.13 -43.87 16.38
C PRO A 360 13.18 -43.62 14.85
N SER A 361 14.28 -44.05 14.23
CA SER A 361 14.50 -44.09 12.77
C SER A 361 13.60 -45.13 12.08
N PRO A 362 13.45 -45.10 10.73
CA PRO A 362 12.28 -45.64 10.05
C PRO A 362 12.37 -47.15 9.82
N ALA A 363 11.29 -47.86 10.12
CA ALA A 363 11.05 -49.20 9.61
C ALA A 363 9.84 -49.16 8.68
N SER A 364 10.08 -49.64 7.47
CA SER A 364 9.16 -49.79 6.35
C SER A 364 7.86 -50.50 6.73
N SER A 365 6.72 -49.83 6.54
CA SER A 365 5.48 -50.48 6.12
C SER A 365 4.55 -49.42 5.53
N GLU A 366 4.04 -49.72 4.34
CA GLU A 366 3.14 -48.88 3.55
C GLU A 366 1.82 -48.65 4.31
N LEU A 367 1.42 -47.37 4.44
CA LEU A 367 0.07 -46.97 4.85
C LEU A 367 -0.58 -46.22 3.68
N PRO A 368 -1.87 -46.47 3.39
CA PRO A 368 -2.50 -46.05 2.14
C PRO A 368 -2.73 -44.54 2.09
N ALA A 369 -2.62 -43.97 0.89
CA ALA A 369 -2.95 -42.59 0.58
C ALA A 369 -4.44 -42.32 0.91
N PHE A 370 -4.70 -41.54 1.96
CA PHE A 370 -6.00 -40.92 2.18
C PHE A 370 -6.04 -39.58 1.46
N THR A 371 -6.86 -39.53 0.42
CA THR A 371 -7.25 -38.32 -0.31
C THR A 371 -8.02 -37.39 0.64
N GLY A 372 -7.65 -36.10 0.61
CA GLY A 372 -8.20 -35.07 1.48
C GLY A 372 -9.72 -34.97 1.38
N SER A 373 -10.40 -35.15 2.51
CA SER A 373 -11.78 -34.72 2.68
C SER A 373 -11.79 -33.39 3.42
N ALA A 374 -12.34 -32.38 2.76
CA ALA A 374 -12.54 -31.04 3.30
C ALA A 374 -13.46 -31.08 4.52
N VAL A 375 -13.06 -30.46 5.62
CA VAL A 375 -13.97 -30.14 6.72
C VAL A 375 -14.75 -28.89 6.29
N VAL A 376 -16.02 -29.08 5.96
CA VAL A 376 -16.93 -27.99 5.58
C VAL A 376 -17.44 -27.31 6.85
N ASN A 377 -17.20 -26.01 6.95
CA ASN A 377 -17.71 -25.13 8.01
C ASN A 377 -19.18 -24.73 7.70
N PRO A 378 -20.11 -24.55 8.66
CA PRO A 378 -21.52 -24.20 8.36
C PRO A 378 -21.74 -22.81 7.74
N VAL A 379 -20.68 -22.04 7.48
CA VAL A 379 -20.74 -20.66 6.94
C VAL A 379 -20.01 -20.51 5.60
N GLY A 380 -19.66 -21.61 4.91
CA GLY A 380 -19.16 -21.55 3.52
C GLY A 380 -17.86 -20.75 3.30
N ARG A 381 -17.11 -20.43 4.35
CA ARG A 381 -15.79 -19.78 4.25
C ARG A 381 -14.68 -20.83 4.16
N THR A 382 -14.02 -20.88 3.02
CA THR A 382 -12.79 -21.65 2.82
C THR A 382 -11.60 -20.81 3.27
N THR A 383 -11.31 -20.77 4.58
CA THR A 383 -9.96 -20.39 5.03
C THR A 383 -9.13 -21.66 5.05
N CYS A 384 -8.29 -21.84 4.02
CA CYS A 384 -7.33 -22.93 3.92
C CYS A 384 -6.20 -22.74 4.93
N TYR A 385 -6.47 -23.05 6.20
CA TYR A 385 -5.41 -23.22 7.18
C TYR A 385 -4.81 -24.62 7.02
N ASP A 386 -3.55 -24.71 6.63
CA ASP A 386 -2.79 -25.97 6.66
C ASP A 386 -2.41 -26.25 8.12
N PRO A 387 -3.01 -27.26 8.78
CA PRO A 387 -2.75 -27.55 10.19
C PRO A 387 -1.27 -27.84 10.46
N LYS A 388 -0.48 -28.19 9.44
CA LYS A 388 0.95 -28.53 9.56
C LYS A 388 1.87 -27.31 9.74
N LYS A 389 1.35 -26.07 9.69
CA LYS A 389 2.17 -24.84 9.77
C LYS A 389 1.97 -24.10 11.09
N LEU A 390 3.09 -23.58 11.63
CA LEU A 390 3.10 -22.66 12.76
C LEU A 390 2.24 -21.42 12.48
N PRO A 391 1.42 -20.93 13.43
CA PRO A 391 0.60 -19.74 13.20
C PRO A 391 1.34 -18.50 12.76
N SER A 392 2.53 -18.28 13.30
CA SER A 392 3.40 -17.16 12.92
C SER A 392 3.85 -17.20 11.45
N HIS A 393 3.84 -18.37 10.79
CA HIS A 393 4.16 -18.48 9.36
C HIS A 393 2.96 -18.18 8.45
N ALA A 394 1.74 -18.28 8.97
CA ALA A 394 0.51 -17.99 8.24
C ALA A 394 0.13 -16.49 8.30
N ILE A 395 0.62 -15.77 9.31
CA ILE A 395 0.29 -14.36 9.55
C ILE A 395 1.39 -13.46 9.01
N ASN A 396 0.99 -12.47 8.21
CA ASN A 396 1.92 -11.55 7.57
C ASN A 396 1.68 -10.11 8.03
N ILE A 397 2.63 -9.58 8.81
CA ILE A 397 2.55 -8.22 9.38
C ILE A 397 2.54 -7.14 8.29
N ARG A 398 3.07 -7.43 7.10
CA ARG A 398 3.21 -6.44 6.01
C ARG A 398 2.55 -6.89 4.70
N ALA A 399 1.71 -7.93 4.74
CA ALA A 399 1.16 -8.57 3.55
C ALA A 399 2.22 -8.88 2.47
N ILE A 400 3.44 -9.30 2.86
CA ILE A 400 4.52 -9.68 1.93
C ILE A 400 4.06 -10.82 1.03
N GLU A 401 3.96 -10.56 -0.26
CA GLU A 401 3.65 -11.57 -1.26
C GLU A 401 4.78 -12.60 -1.38
N THR A 402 4.41 -13.87 -1.30
CA THR A 402 5.32 -15.01 -1.42
C THR A 402 5.63 -15.35 -2.88
N VAL A 403 4.70 -15.02 -3.78
CA VAL A 403 4.83 -15.24 -5.20
C VAL A 403 5.52 -14.06 -5.85
N ARG A 404 6.54 -14.36 -6.67
CA ARG A 404 7.30 -13.36 -7.42
C ARG A 404 7.55 -13.81 -8.85
N TYR A 405 7.67 -12.82 -9.74
CA TYR A 405 8.10 -12.98 -11.12
C TYR A 405 9.58 -12.61 -11.25
N SER A 406 10.36 -13.48 -11.87
CA SER A 406 11.78 -13.23 -12.16
C SER A 406 11.94 -12.61 -13.54
N VAL A 407 12.75 -11.56 -13.64
CA VAL A 407 13.09 -10.90 -14.90
C VAL A 407 14.49 -11.32 -15.29
N ILE A 408 14.67 -11.97 -16.45
CA ILE A 408 15.94 -12.57 -16.87
C ILE A 408 16.43 -11.96 -18.19
N ASP A 409 17.70 -11.57 -18.25
CA ASP A 409 18.39 -11.26 -19.51
C ASP A 409 18.77 -12.56 -20.21
N GLN A 410 18.13 -12.86 -21.35
CA GLN A 410 18.36 -14.10 -22.11
C GLN A 410 19.80 -14.25 -22.60
N LYS A 411 20.49 -13.15 -22.93
CA LYS A 411 21.83 -13.21 -23.50
C LYS A 411 22.87 -13.57 -22.43
N LYS A 412 22.69 -13.04 -21.22
CA LYS A 412 23.61 -13.24 -20.08
C LYS A 412 23.18 -14.36 -19.16
N ASN A 413 21.93 -14.80 -19.27
CA ASN A 413 21.27 -15.71 -18.34
C ASN A 413 21.37 -15.23 -16.88
N GLU A 414 21.13 -13.93 -16.68
CA GLU A 414 21.25 -13.24 -15.40
C GLU A 414 19.87 -12.77 -14.93
N VAL A 415 19.56 -12.96 -13.65
CA VAL A 415 18.35 -12.41 -13.02
C VAL A 415 18.55 -10.93 -12.78
N LEU A 416 17.77 -10.10 -13.48
CA LEU A 416 17.79 -8.66 -13.39
C LEU A 416 17.04 -8.14 -12.16
N GLU A 417 15.92 -8.77 -11.81
CA GLU A 417 15.00 -8.36 -10.74
C GLU A 417 13.99 -9.46 -10.39
N GLU A 418 13.47 -9.43 -9.17
CA GLU A 418 12.25 -10.14 -8.76
C GLU A 418 11.13 -9.12 -8.45
N ILE A 419 9.93 -9.36 -9.01
CA ILE A 419 8.78 -8.47 -8.87
C ILE A 419 7.64 -9.23 -8.19
N GLU A 420 6.96 -8.59 -7.24
CA GLU A 420 5.75 -9.13 -6.58
C GLU A 420 4.65 -9.40 -7.62
N GLU A 421 3.84 -10.45 -7.43
CA GLU A 421 2.80 -10.87 -8.38
C GLU A 421 1.79 -9.75 -8.67
N SER A 422 1.34 -9.03 -7.65
CA SER A 422 0.43 -7.88 -7.79
C SER A 422 0.98 -6.74 -8.66
N LYS A 423 2.31 -6.66 -8.81
CA LYS A 423 3.01 -5.59 -9.53
C LYS A 423 3.69 -6.06 -10.82
N ALA A 424 3.69 -7.36 -11.09
CA ALA A 424 4.41 -7.96 -12.21
C ALA A 424 3.89 -7.39 -13.53
N PHE A 425 2.58 -7.47 -13.78
CA PHE A 425 1.99 -7.11 -15.06
C PHE A 425 1.94 -5.60 -15.34
N PHE A 426 2.23 -4.74 -14.35
CA PHE A 426 2.48 -3.32 -14.60
C PHE A 426 3.86 -3.04 -15.22
N GLN A 427 4.79 -3.99 -15.13
CA GLN A 427 6.19 -3.83 -15.50
C GLN A 427 6.68 -4.83 -16.55
N VAL A 428 6.20 -6.06 -16.49
CA VAL A 428 6.61 -7.15 -17.38
C VAL A 428 5.40 -7.82 -18.03
N TYR A 429 5.42 -7.84 -19.35
CA TYR A 429 4.44 -8.43 -20.24
C TYR A 429 5.05 -8.53 -21.63
N GLU A 430 4.53 -9.38 -22.51
CA GLU A 430 5.08 -9.51 -23.86
C GLU A 430 5.01 -8.17 -24.62
N GLY A 431 6.15 -7.70 -25.11
CA GLY A 431 6.29 -6.37 -25.73
C GLY A 431 6.57 -5.22 -24.75
N ALA A 432 6.64 -5.47 -23.43
CA ALA A 432 7.00 -4.44 -22.46
C ALA A 432 8.44 -3.94 -22.65
N VAL A 433 8.64 -2.64 -22.44
CA VAL A 433 9.97 -2.06 -22.28
C VAL A 433 10.31 -2.00 -20.79
N TYR A 434 11.12 -2.95 -20.35
CA TYR A 434 11.67 -3.01 -19.01
C TYR A 434 12.92 -2.14 -18.91
N LEU A 435 13.03 -1.35 -17.84
CA LEU A 435 14.12 -0.40 -17.65
C LEU A 435 14.95 -0.78 -16.42
N ARG A 436 16.27 -0.80 -16.59
CA ARG A 436 17.20 -1.11 -15.49
C ARG A 436 18.53 -0.39 -15.65
N GLN A 437 18.89 0.39 -14.64
CA GLN A 437 20.09 1.23 -14.63
C GLN A 437 20.21 2.02 -15.94
N GLY A 438 19.11 2.64 -16.39
CA GLY A 438 19.04 3.47 -17.59
C GLY A 438 19.12 2.71 -18.91
N LYS A 439 19.29 1.38 -18.88
CA LYS A 439 19.24 0.50 -20.05
C LYS A 439 17.83 0.00 -20.31
N THR A 440 17.52 -0.19 -21.58
CA THR A 440 16.23 -0.69 -22.08
C THR A 440 16.33 -2.17 -22.42
N TYR A 441 15.36 -2.94 -21.95
CA TYR A 441 15.19 -4.36 -22.22
C TYR A 441 13.78 -4.58 -22.80
N LEU A 442 13.68 -5.27 -23.92
CA LEU A 442 12.41 -5.71 -24.47
C LEU A 442 12.05 -7.08 -23.88
N VAL A 443 10.86 -7.20 -23.31
CA VAL A 443 10.32 -8.50 -22.88
C VAL A 443 9.82 -9.24 -24.11
N GLU A 444 10.54 -10.27 -24.54
CA GLU A 444 10.19 -11.08 -25.72
C GLU A 444 9.16 -12.17 -25.38
N LYS A 445 9.22 -12.72 -24.16
CA LYS A 445 8.34 -13.79 -23.72
C LYS A 445 8.06 -13.69 -22.21
N LEU A 446 6.80 -13.89 -21.82
CA LEU A 446 6.40 -14.02 -20.42
C LEU A 446 5.87 -15.43 -20.17
N ASP A 447 6.61 -16.25 -19.44
CA ASP A 447 6.17 -17.58 -19.03
C ASP A 447 5.48 -17.51 -17.67
N LEU A 448 4.15 -17.66 -17.70
CA LEU A 448 3.30 -17.62 -16.50
C LEU A 448 3.47 -18.86 -15.61
N SER A 449 3.90 -19.99 -16.18
CA SER A 449 4.06 -21.23 -15.42
C SER A 449 5.30 -21.21 -14.55
N SER A 450 6.42 -20.75 -15.11
CA SER A 450 7.68 -20.54 -14.39
C SER A 450 7.79 -19.15 -13.74
N LYS A 451 6.77 -18.29 -13.92
CA LYS A 451 6.74 -16.89 -13.47
C LYS A 451 8.00 -16.13 -13.88
N THR A 452 8.40 -16.29 -15.14
CA THR A 452 9.66 -15.73 -15.66
C THR A 452 9.40 -14.86 -16.89
N ALA A 453 9.89 -13.62 -16.84
CA ALA A 453 9.90 -12.69 -17.97
C ALA A 453 11.28 -12.72 -18.63
N PHE A 454 11.33 -13.21 -19.86
CA PHE A 454 12.55 -13.28 -20.65
C PHE A 454 12.72 -12.01 -21.47
N CYS A 455 13.85 -11.34 -21.24
CA CYS A 455 14.12 -10.03 -21.80
C CYS A 455 15.42 -10.01 -22.58
N LYS A 456 15.51 -9.08 -23.53
CA LYS A 456 16.70 -8.82 -24.33
C LYS A 456 17.03 -7.33 -24.32
N GLU A 457 18.29 -6.99 -24.07
CA GLU A 457 18.77 -5.61 -24.15
C GLU A 457 18.54 -5.08 -25.58
N ALA A 458 17.86 -3.94 -25.70
CA ALA A 458 17.47 -3.34 -26.98
C ALA A 458 17.50 -1.82 -26.87
N ASP A 459 18.05 -1.12 -27.86
CA ASP A 459 18.03 0.34 -27.91
C ASP A 459 16.66 0.83 -28.44
N LEU A 460 15.81 1.31 -27.54
CA LEU A 460 14.44 1.69 -27.85
C LEU A 460 14.20 3.18 -27.55
N LYS A 461 13.59 3.87 -28.51
CA LYS A 461 13.23 5.30 -28.43
C LYS A 461 11.89 5.56 -27.73
N TYR A 462 11.24 4.50 -27.25
CA TYR A 462 9.95 4.54 -26.57
C TYR A 462 10.02 3.70 -25.29
N TYR A 463 9.05 3.91 -24.40
CA TYR A 463 8.78 3.03 -23.27
C TYR A 463 7.29 2.64 -23.27
N THR A 464 6.91 1.64 -22.49
CA THR A 464 5.50 1.18 -22.43
C THR A 464 4.78 1.63 -21.16
N LYS A 465 3.45 1.81 -21.21
CA LYS A 465 2.58 1.99 -20.04
C LYS A 465 1.37 1.07 -20.20
N THR A 466 0.98 0.35 -19.17
CA THR A 466 -0.17 -0.56 -19.22
C THR A 466 -1.48 0.17 -19.45
N ARG A 467 -2.43 -0.55 -20.04
CA ARG A 467 -3.86 -0.24 -20.08
C ARG A 467 -4.54 -1.27 -19.19
N ASP A 468 -5.07 -0.78 -18.08
CA ASP A 468 -5.59 -1.60 -17.00
C ASP A 468 -6.72 -0.89 -16.27
N TYR A 469 -7.49 -1.67 -15.53
CA TYR A 469 -8.53 -1.19 -14.63
C TYR A 469 -8.61 -2.11 -13.42
N THR A 470 -9.14 -1.58 -12.33
CA THR A 470 -9.43 -2.33 -11.12
C THR A 470 -10.94 -2.28 -10.85
N ASP A 471 -11.57 -3.45 -10.85
CA ASP A 471 -12.99 -3.61 -10.54
C ASP A 471 -13.15 -4.17 -9.10
N ILE A 472 -14.16 -3.68 -8.38
CA ILE A 472 -14.48 -4.14 -7.03
C ILE A 472 -15.79 -4.92 -7.08
N HIS A 473 -15.72 -6.24 -7.02
CA HIS A 473 -16.88 -7.11 -7.09
C HIS A 473 -17.41 -7.42 -5.68
N VAL A 474 -18.49 -6.76 -5.28
CA VAL A 474 -19.13 -7.01 -3.98
C VAL A 474 -19.94 -8.30 -4.03
N ILE A 475 -19.58 -9.28 -3.19
CA ILE A 475 -20.23 -10.59 -3.13
C ILE A 475 -21.64 -10.44 -2.55
N GLY A 476 -22.63 -11.01 -3.22
CA GLY A 476 -24.05 -10.85 -2.88
C GLY A 476 -24.65 -9.50 -3.30
N GLY A 477 -23.85 -8.60 -3.90
CA GLY A 477 -24.31 -7.31 -4.43
C GLY A 477 -25.13 -7.41 -5.72
N ASN A 478 -25.14 -8.58 -6.38
CA ASN A 478 -25.88 -8.83 -7.62
C ASN A 478 -27.39 -9.04 -7.41
N ILE A 479 -27.88 -9.04 -6.15
CA ILE A 479 -29.31 -9.04 -5.91
C ILE A 479 -29.78 -7.61 -6.17
N ALA A 480 -30.38 -7.40 -7.35
CA ALA A 480 -30.85 -6.10 -7.83
C ALA A 480 -31.54 -5.29 -6.72
N TYR A 481 -32.39 -5.93 -5.90
CA TYR A 481 -32.80 -5.45 -4.59
C TYR A 481 -33.25 -6.68 -3.79
N PRO A 482 -32.63 -7.10 -2.67
CA PRO A 482 -33.29 -8.02 -1.76
C PRO A 482 -34.53 -7.31 -1.23
N VAL A 483 -35.69 -7.96 -1.30
CA VAL A 483 -36.92 -7.52 -0.64
C VAL A 483 -36.56 -7.22 0.81
N ILE A 484 -36.71 -5.96 1.21
CA ILE A 484 -36.48 -5.53 2.59
C ILE A 484 -37.47 -6.33 3.44
N ASP A 485 -36.97 -7.26 4.24
CA ASP A 485 -37.77 -7.85 5.30
C ASP A 485 -38.05 -6.70 6.28
N SER A 486 -39.32 -6.31 6.38
CA SER A 486 -39.85 -5.17 7.15
C SER A 486 -39.59 -5.24 8.67
N THR A 487 -38.74 -6.17 9.11
CA THR A 487 -38.47 -6.50 10.51
C THR A 487 -37.08 -6.06 10.98
N MET A 488 -36.19 -5.57 10.10
CA MET A 488 -34.89 -4.98 10.47
C MET A 488 -34.72 -3.54 9.96
N PHE A 489 -35.33 -2.59 10.65
CA PHE A 489 -35.11 -1.16 10.42
C PHE A 489 -33.70 -0.74 10.88
N THR A 490 -32.75 -0.70 9.96
CA THR A 490 -31.75 0.38 9.95
C THR A 490 -32.20 1.38 8.90
N LYS A 491 -32.28 2.67 9.25
CA LYS A 491 -32.79 3.74 8.37
C LYS A 491 -31.95 3.97 7.09
N THR A 492 -30.83 3.26 6.93
CA THR A 492 -29.77 3.57 5.97
C THR A 492 -29.55 2.42 5.01
N ASN A 493 -29.45 2.69 3.70
CA ASN A 493 -29.20 1.66 2.66
C ASN A 493 -27.74 1.19 2.59
N VAL A 494 -26.92 1.57 3.57
CA VAL A 494 -25.49 1.27 3.66
C VAL A 494 -25.27 -0.20 3.96
N ARG A 495 -24.37 -0.84 3.20
CA ARG A 495 -24.02 -2.24 3.34
C ARG A 495 -22.52 -2.41 3.51
N ALA A 496 -22.12 -3.41 4.30
CA ALA A 496 -20.75 -3.90 4.35
C ALA A 496 -20.73 -5.38 3.99
N ASN A 497 -19.93 -5.75 3.00
CA ASN A 497 -19.89 -7.08 2.44
C ASN A 497 -18.45 -7.47 2.09
N ALA A 498 -18.21 -8.77 1.95
CA ALA A 498 -16.99 -9.25 1.30
C ALA A 498 -16.97 -8.79 -0.16
N CYS A 499 -15.78 -8.49 -0.66
CA CYS A 499 -15.58 -8.11 -2.05
C CYS A 499 -14.34 -8.76 -2.62
N GLN A 500 -14.34 -9.01 -3.92
CA GLN A 500 -13.17 -9.40 -4.67
C GLN A 500 -12.64 -8.18 -5.42
N VAL A 501 -11.39 -7.78 -5.14
CA VAL A 501 -10.71 -6.70 -5.86
C VAL A 501 -9.95 -7.34 -7.01
N ALA A 502 -10.21 -6.89 -8.23
CA ALA A 502 -9.78 -7.53 -9.47
C ALA A 502 -9.09 -6.52 -10.39
N THR A 503 -7.82 -6.73 -10.71
CA THR A 503 -7.11 -5.92 -11.70
C THR A 503 -6.93 -6.70 -13.00
N THR A 504 -7.33 -6.08 -14.11
CA THR A 504 -7.28 -6.66 -15.45
C THR A 504 -6.43 -5.78 -16.35
N TRP A 505 -5.50 -6.40 -17.07
CA TRP A 505 -4.67 -5.74 -18.08
C TRP A 505 -5.12 -6.20 -19.47
N PHE A 506 -5.51 -5.24 -20.30
CA PHE A 506 -6.08 -5.48 -21.63
C PHE A 506 -5.22 -4.88 -22.75
N GLY A 507 -4.08 -4.28 -22.41
CA GLY A 507 -3.15 -3.77 -23.40
C GLY A 507 -2.06 -2.89 -22.79
N PHE A 508 -1.36 -2.17 -23.66
CA PHE A 508 -0.40 -1.14 -23.28
C PHE A 508 -0.28 -0.06 -24.35
N TYR A 509 0.19 1.11 -23.96
CA TYR A 509 0.61 2.19 -24.84
C TYR A 509 2.12 2.13 -25.06
N ARG A 510 2.58 2.38 -26.28
CA ARG A 510 3.98 2.78 -26.52
C ARG A 510 4.07 4.29 -26.50
N ILE A 511 5.02 4.83 -25.74
CA ILE A 511 5.14 6.28 -25.49
C ILE A 511 6.54 6.73 -25.88
N TRP A 512 6.63 7.77 -26.72
CA TRP A 512 7.90 8.36 -27.12
C TRP A 512 8.64 8.93 -25.89
N ARG A 513 9.91 8.56 -25.74
CA ARG A 513 10.74 9.03 -24.63
C ARG A 513 10.87 10.57 -24.60
N GLY A 514 11.18 11.19 -25.75
CA GLY A 514 11.40 12.63 -25.82
C GLY A 514 10.15 13.51 -25.65
N SER A 515 9.02 13.12 -26.24
CA SER A 515 7.79 13.94 -26.25
C SER A 515 6.75 13.51 -25.21
N ASN A 516 6.90 12.34 -24.61
CA ASN A 516 5.91 11.73 -23.73
C ASN A 516 4.52 11.53 -24.41
N GLN A 517 4.50 11.46 -25.74
CA GLN A 517 3.28 11.23 -26.51
C GLN A 517 3.07 9.76 -26.79
N ILE A 518 1.82 9.32 -26.72
CA ILE A 518 1.40 7.98 -27.11
C ILE A 518 1.64 7.83 -28.62
N ILE A 519 2.38 6.79 -28.99
CA ILE A 519 2.64 6.37 -30.36
C ILE A 519 1.43 5.61 -30.87
N ASP A 520 1.04 4.59 -30.12
CA ASP A 520 -0.07 3.71 -30.40
C ASP A 520 -0.48 2.92 -29.15
N ALA A 521 -1.57 2.17 -29.29
CA ALA A 521 -2.08 1.23 -28.32
C ALA A 521 -1.99 -0.19 -28.89
N VAL A 522 -1.50 -1.11 -28.08
CA VAL A 522 -1.42 -2.54 -28.41
C VAL A 522 -2.36 -3.28 -27.46
N ASP A 523 -3.20 -4.14 -28.01
CA ASP A 523 -4.08 -5.00 -27.21
C ASP A 523 -3.30 -6.23 -26.75
N LEU A 524 -3.50 -6.62 -25.49
CA LEU A 524 -2.84 -7.75 -24.86
C LEU A 524 -3.72 -8.26 -23.73
N ALA A 525 -4.01 -9.55 -23.70
CA ALA A 525 -4.75 -10.17 -22.60
C ALA A 525 -3.76 -10.84 -21.64
N LEU A 526 -3.66 -10.32 -20.42
CA LEU A 526 -2.91 -10.95 -19.33
C LEU A 526 -3.88 -11.57 -18.31
N PRO A 527 -3.43 -12.56 -17.51
CA PRO A 527 -4.23 -13.07 -16.41
C PRO A 527 -4.64 -11.96 -15.45
N GLN A 528 -5.86 -12.05 -14.93
CA GLN A 528 -6.35 -11.16 -13.89
C GLN A 528 -5.64 -11.48 -12.57
N TYR A 529 -5.29 -10.45 -11.81
CA TYR A 529 -4.87 -10.57 -10.42
C TYR A 529 -6.06 -10.19 -9.53
N SER A 530 -6.39 -11.04 -8.56
CA SER A 530 -7.49 -10.74 -7.63
C SER A 530 -7.21 -11.22 -6.22
N TYR A 531 -7.75 -10.48 -5.25
CA TYR A 531 -7.74 -10.86 -3.85
C TYR A 531 -9.09 -10.56 -3.20
N GLU A 532 -9.44 -11.36 -2.19
CA GLU A 532 -10.63 -11.15 -1.37
C GLU A 532 -10.36 -10.06 -0.32
N SER A 533 -11.34 -9.21 -0.06
CA SER A 533 -11.31 -8.14 0.93
C SER A 533 -12.73 -7.83 1.43
N GLN A 534 -12.90 -6.68 2.08
CA GLN A 534 -14.18 -6.17 2.57
C GLN A 534 -14.41 -4.75 2.07
N ALA A 535 -15.66 -4.42 1.77
CA ALA A 535 -16.07 -3.10 1.32
C ALA A 535 -17.32 -2.63 2.04
N VAL A 536 -17.38 -1.33 2.27
CA VAL A 536 -18.58 -0.59 2.70
C VAL A 536 -19.04 0.32 1.57
N TRP A 537 -20.34 0.32 1.31
CA TRP A 537 -20.87 1.03 0.16
C TRP A 537 -22.33 1.42 0.36
N VAL A 538 -22.74 2.42 -0.41
CA VAL A 538 -24.12 2.87 -0.52
C VAL A 538 -24.49 3.05 -2.00
N PRO A 539 -25.63 2.49 -2.46
CA PRO A 539 -26.09 2.72 -3.83
C PRO A 539 -26.53 4.17 -4.01
N VAL A 540 -26.27 4.72 -5.20
CA VAL A 540 -26.78 6.03 -5.61
C VAL A 540 -28.00 5.82 -6.51
N PRO A 541 -29.18 6.36 -6.17
CA PRO A 541 -30.37 6.17 -6.98
C PRO A 541 -30.25 6.75 -8.40
N GLN A 542 -30.84 6.06 -9.39
CA GLN A 542 -30.84 6.47 -10.80
C GLN A 542 -31.43 7.88 -11.02
N SER A 543 -32.42 8.29 -10.22
CA SER A 543 -33.00 9.64 -10.26
C SER A 543 -31.98 10.75 -10.00
N ILE A 544 -30.95 10.46 -9.21
CA ILE A 544 -29.88 11.41 -8.86
C ILE A 544 -28.89 11.52 -10.01
N LYS A 545 -28.56 10.39 -10.65
CA LYS A 545 -27.77 10.40 -11.88
C LYS A 545 -28.43 11.27 -12.94
N GLU A 546 -29.73 11.11 -13.15
CA GLU A 546 -30.49 11.95 -14.08
C GLU A 546 -30.46 13.43 -13.68
N ALA A 547 -30.57 13.75 -12.39
CA ALA A 547 -30.49 15.12 -11.90
C ALA A 547 -29.11 15.77 -12.12
N VAL A 548 -28.03 15.02 -11.87
CA VAL A 548 -26.64 15.48 -12.08
C VAL A 548 -26.39 15.71 -13.57
N VAL A 549 -26.79 14.76 -14.43
CA VAL A 549 -26.65 14.88 -15.89
C VAL A 549 -27.47 16.04 -16.44
N LYS A 550 -28.67 16.30 -15.89
CA LYS A 550 -29.51 17.44 -16.27
C LYS A 550 -28.86 18.80 -15.96
N GLN A 551 -27.99 18.87 -14.95
CA GLN A 551 -27.18 20.05 -14.64
C GLN A 551 -25.90 20.15 -15.47
N ASN A 552 -25.72 19.25 -16.44
CA ASN A 552 -24.51 19.15 -17.27
C ASN A 552 -23.23 18.88 -16.44
N TYR A 553 -23.38 18.21 -15.31
CA TYR A 553 -22.26 17.79 -14.47
C TYR A 553 -21.83 16.37 -14.80
N ASP A 554 -20.53 16.10 -14.63
CA ASP A 554 -19.99 14.75 -14.78
C ASP A 554 -20.35 13.88 -13.57
N PHE A 555 -21.30 12.97 -13.75
CA PHE A 555 -21.73 12.03 -12.71
C PHE A 555 -20.61 11.09 -12.26
N ARG A 556 -19.76 10.62 -13.19
CA ARG A 556 -18.66 9.71 -12.88
C ARG A 556 -17.58 10.44 -12.07
N GLY A 557 -17.24 11.65 -12.48
CA GLY A 557 -16.36 12.54 -11.72
C GLY A 557 -16.94 12.96 -10.37
N GLY A 558 -18.27 13.05 -10.27
CA GLY A 558 -18.99 13.26 -9.02
C GLY A 558 -18.87 12.09 -8.05
N LEU A 559 -19.07 10.85 -8.51
CA LEU A 559 -18.88 9.64 -7.69
C LEU A 559 -17.44 9.51 -7.21
N HIS A 560 -16.47 9.74 -8.09
CA HIS A 560 -15.05 9.73 -7.74
C HIS A 560 -14.72 10.75 -6.64
N ALA A 561 -15.16 11.99 -6.83
CA ALA A 561 -14.96 13.07 -5.85
C ALA A 561 -15.70 12.82 -4.53
N ALA A 562 -16.90 12.24 -4.57
CA ALA A 562 -17.65 11.86 -3.37
C ALA A 562 -16.92 10.75 -2.59
N SER A 563 -16.44 9.71 -3.26
CA SER A 563 -15.68 8.62 -2.62
C SER A 563 -14.38 9.12 -1.98
N HIS A 564 -13.67 10.06 -2.61
CA HIS A 564 -12.52 10.74 -1.97
C HIS A 564 -12.93 11.55 -0.73
N ALA A 565 -14.01 12.32 -0.81
CA ALA A 565 -14.47 13.13 0.32
C ALA A 565 -14.87 12.26 1.52
N VAL A 566 -15.56 11.13 1.27
CA VAL A 566 -15.90 10.15 2.32
C VAL A 566 -14.63 9.52 2.89
N LEU A 567 -13.67 9.10 2.05
CA LEU A 567 -12.41 8.53 2.52
C LEU A 567 -11.65 9.48 3.46
N HIS A 568 -11.60 10.78 3.15
CA HIS A 568 -10.90 11.78 3.96
C HIS A 568 -11.47 11.96 5.37
N VAL A 569 -12.76 11.68 5.57
CA VAL A 569 -13.41 11.86 6.88
C VAL A 569 -13.46 10.58 7.71
N VAL A 570 -13.16 9.41 7.15
CA VAL A 570 -13.13 8.14 7.91
C VAL A 570 -12.23 8.23 9.15
N PRO A 571 -10.98 8.76 9.07
CA PRO A 571 -10.11 8.86 10.24
C PRO A 571 -10.62 9.76 11.37
N LEU A 572 -11.66 10.59 11.13
CA LEU A 572 -12.27 11.42 12.17
C LEU A 572 -13.18 10.61 13.12
N HIS A 573 -13.54 9.39 12.72
CA HIS A 573 -14.50 8.55 13.42
C HIS A 573 -13.99 7.15 13.74
N ILE A 574 -13.05 6.65 12.92
CA ILE A 574 -12.41 5.35 13.09
C ILE A 574 -10.91 5.55 13.12
N VAL A 575 -10.23 4.87 14.03
CA VAL A 575 -8.77 4.93 14.14
C VAL A 575 -8.16 4.15 12.96
N CYS A 576 -7.77 4.87 11.91
CA CYS A 576 -7.12 4.28 10.75
C CYS A 576 -6.23 5.29 10.02
N ASN A 577 -5.37 4.78 9.14
CA ASN A 577 -4.65 5.60 8.17
C ASN A 577 -5.42 5.67 6.86
N LEU A 578 -5.29 6.78 6.13
CA LEU A 578 -5.92 6.93 4.81
C LEU A 578 -5.46 5.86 3.80
N SER A 579 -4.28 5.28 4.00
CA SER A 579 -3.73 4.21 3.16
C SER A 579 -4.32 2.83 3.45
N ASP A 580 -5.04 2.64 4.55
CA ASP A 580 -5.61 1.34 4.91
C ASP A 580 -6.87 1.03 4.08
N LEU A 581 -7.48 2.07 3.52
CA LEU A 581 -8.69 2.03 2.71
C LEU A 581 -8.43 2.62 1.32
N ALA A 582 -9.20 2.21 0.33
CA ALA A 582 -9.22 2.83 -0.99
C ALA A 582 -10.66 3.08 -1.45
N PRO A 583 -10.91 4.13 -2.24
CA PRO A 583 -12.17 4.30 -2.95
C PRO A 583 -12.14 3.54 -4.28
N GLU A 584 -13.32 3.28 -4.84
CA GLU A 584 -13.44 2.84 -6.24
C GLU A 584 -13.16 4.04 -7.16
N CYS A 585 -11.95 4.15 -7.71
CA CYS A 585 -11.56 5.25 -8.60
C CYS A 585 -11.80 4.89 -10.07
N PRO A 586 -12.65 5.62 -10.81
CA PRO A 586 -12.84 5.38 -12.23
C PRO A 586 -11.60 5.75 -13.06
N ASN A 587 -11.13 4.82 -13.91
CA ASN A 587 -10.09 5.12 -14.90
C ASN A 587 -10.63 6.12 -15.97
N PRO A 588 -9.93 7.23 -16.26
CA PRO A 588 -10.37 8.24 -17.24
C PRO A 588 -10.55 7.74 -18.67
N HIS A 589 -9.85 6.68 -19.05
CA HIS A 589 -9.85 6.12 -20.41
C HIS A 589 -10.75 4.90 -20.56
N ASP A 590 -11.46 4.52 -19.50
CA ASP A 590 -12.33 3.36 -19.48
C ASP A 590 -13.79 3.75 -19.74
N SER A 591 -14.38 3.27 -20.83
CA SER A 591 -15.77 3.55 -21.21
C SER A 591 -16.78 2.50 -20.73
N ARG A 592 -16.35 1.49 -19.96
CA ARG A 592 -17.23 0.45 -19.44
C ARG A 592 -18.25 1.00 -18.44
N TYR A 593 -19.26 0.19 -18.15
CA TYR A 593 -20.22 0.49 -17.10
C TYR A 593 -19.51 0.65 -15.75
N TYR A 594 -19.79 1.77 -15.08
CA TYR A 594 -19.27 2.07 -13.75
C TYR A 594 -20.42 1.98 -12.73
N PRO A 595 -20.29 1.16 -11.67
CA PRO A 595 -21.36 0.98 -10.68
C PRO A 595 -21.78 2.30 -10.02
N GLU A 596 -23.09 2.51 -9.89
CA GLU A 596 -23.68 3.72 -9.32
C GLU A 596 -23.73 3.63 -7.80
N ARG A 597 -22.56 3.77 -7.16
CA ARG A 597 -22.40 3.66 -5.72
C ARG A 597 -21.23 4.49 -5.23
N ILE A 598 -21.27 4.87 -3.96
CA ILE A 598 -20.09 5.33 -3.23
C ILE A 598 -19.56 4.12 -2.48
N LEU A 599 -18.30 3.74 -2.71
CA LEU A 599 -17.68 2.55 -2.14
C LEU A 599 -16.28 2.86 -1.61
N ILE A 600 -15.99 2.32 -0.42
CA ILE A 600 -14.66 2.27 0.18
C ILE A 600 -14.36 0.83 0.57
N TYR A 601 -13.15 0.36 0.34
CA TYR A 601 -12.74 -1.01 0.64
C TYR A 601 -11.38 -1.07 1.33
N ASP A 602 -11.14 -2.14 2.08
CA ASP A 602 -9.85 -2.42 2.72
C ASP A 602 -8.83 -2.83 1.63
N GLN A 603 -7.68 -2.16 1.55
CA GLN A 603 -6.69 -2.45 0.50
C GLN A 603 -5.91 -3.77 0.72
N ASN A 604 -5.95 -4.31 1.94
CA ASN A 604 -5.17 -5.49 2.30
C ASN A 604 -5.93 -6.78 1.97
N PRO A 605 -5.27 -7.80 1.39
CA PRO A 605 -5.87 -9.13 1.22
C PRO A 605 -6.42 -9.69 2.53
N GLY A 606 -7.65 -10.20 2.50
CA GLY A 606 -8.43 -10.65 3.65
C GLY A 606 -9.22 -9.54 4.36
N GLY A 607 -8.97 -8.28 4.03
CA GLY A 607 -9.52 -7.10 4.72
C GLY A 607 -8.80 -6.79 6.02
N SER A 608 -8.89 -5.53 6.46
CA SER A 608 -8.42 -5.07 7.77
C SER A 608 -9.57 -4.94 8.78
N GLY A 609 -10.81 -5.14 8.34
CA GLY A 609 -12.01 -5.00 9.17
C GLY A 609 -12.48 -3.55 9.31
N ILE A 610 -11.75 -2.58 8.76
CA ILE A 610 -12.08 -1.16 8.86
C ILE A 610 -13.36 -0.87 8.09
N SER A 611 -13.53 -1.43 6.90
CA SER A 611 -14.75 -1.30 6.11
C SER A 611 -16.00 -1.82 6.85
N VAL A 612 -15.89 -2.91 7.60
CA VAL A 612 -17.01 -3.43 8.42
C VAL A 612 -17.31 -2.49 9.59
N GLN A 613 -16.27 -1.97 10.27
CA GLN A 613 -16.45 -0.97 11.33
C GLN A 613 -17.05 0.35 10.82
N ALA A 614 -16.80 0.71 9.56
CA ALA A 614 -17.31 1.92 8.92
C ALA A 614 -18.83 1.91 8.69
N GLN A 615 -19.45 0.74 8.52
CA GLN A 615 -20.87 0.61 8.19
C GLN A 615 -21.82 1.39 9.12
N PRO A 616 -21.78 1.24 10.46
CA PRO A 616 -22.66 2.00 11.35
C PRO A 616 -22.40 3.51 11.37
N HIS A 617 -21.25 3.97 10.88
CA HIS A 617 -20.85 5.37 10.89
C HIS A 617 -21.01 6.06 9.52
N PHE A 618 -21.39 5.32 8.48
CA PHE A 618 -21.29 5.79 7.11
C PHE A 618 -22.17 7.04 6.82
N SER A 619 -23.38 7.15 7.37
CA SER A 619 -24.20 8.37 7.23
C SER A 619 -23.57 9.59 7.92
N LYS A 620 -22.80 9.39 9.02
CA LYS A 620 -21.99 10.45 9.62
C LYS A 620 -20.85 10.86 8.69
N PHE A 621 -20.24 9.91 7.99
CA PHE A 621 -19.18 10.20 7.01
C PHE A 621 -19.73 11.00 5.84
N LEU A 622 -20.91 10.65 5.33
CA LEU A 622 -21.56 11.44 4.27
C LEU A 622 -21.86 12.87 4.73
N THR A 623 -22.35 13.04 5.96
CA THR A 623 -22.61 14.37 6.53
C THR A 623 -21.32 15.18 6.68
N ALA A 624 -20.28 14.59 7.28
CA ALA A 624 -18.98 15.24 7.46
C ALA A 624 -18.31 15.55 6.10
N ALA A 625 -18.41 14.64 5.13
CA ALA A 625 -17.92 14.86 3.78
C ALA A 625 -18.64 16.02 3.09
N LEU A 626 -19.98 16.11 3.23
CA LEU A 626 -20.77 17.22 2.70
C LEU A 626 -20.35 18.55 3.35
N GLU A 627 -20.12 18.58 4.66
CA GLU A 627 -19.60 19.75 5.37
C GLU A 627 -18.24 20.18 4.82
N VAL A 628 -17.30 19.24 4.66
CA VAL A 628 -15.98 19.51 4.07
C VAL A 628 -16.10 20.08 2.66
N LEU A 629 -16.96 19.51 1.82
CA LEU A 629 -17.17 19.96 0.45
C LEU A 629 -17.75 21.37 0.39
N THR A 630 -18.77 21.65 1.21
CA THR A 630 -19.50 22.93 1.22
C THR A 630 -18.71 24.04 1.91
N CYS A 631 -17.93 23.74 2.95
CA CYS A 631 -17.09 24.71 3.66
C CYS A 631 -15.80 25.05 2.90
N CYS A 632 -15.30 24.14 2.07
CA CYS A 632 -14.09 24.37 1.31
C CYS A 632 -14.29 25.43 0.23
N ARG A 633 -13.54 26.55 0.33
CA ARG A 633 -13.61 27.70 -0.58
C ARG A 633 -12.76 27.57 -1.85
N CYS A 634 -12.42 26.35 -2.27
CA CYS A 634 -11.73 26.16 -3.55
C CYS A 634 -12.65 26.51 -4.72
N SER A 635 -12.15 27.26 -5.69
CA SER A 635 -12.91 27.73 -6.86
C SER A 635 -12.87 26.76 -8.05
N ALA A 636 -12.05 25.72 -7.99
CA ALA A 636 -11.91 24.76 -9.08
C ALA A 636 -12.99 23.66 -8.99
N GLU A 637 -13.59 23.32 -10.12
CA GLU A 637 -14.56 22.22 -10.25
C GLU A 637 -13.95 20.86 -9.84
N VAL A 638 -12.67 20.66 -10.15
CA VAL A 638 -11.89 19.48 -9.70
C VAL A 638 -11.55 19.49 -8.21
N GLY A 639 -12.01 20.52 -7.49
CA GLY A 639 -11.74 20.78 -6.08
C GLY A 639 -10.26 20.90 -5.73
N CYS A 640 -9.90 20.61 -4.49
CA CYS A 640 -8.53 20.71 -3.99
C CYS A 640 -8.20 19.61 -2.95
N PRO A 641 -6.93 19.50 -2.50
CA PRO A 641 -6.51 18.50 -1.52
C PRO A 641 -7.05 18.68 -0.10
N ASN A 642 -7.88 19.70 0.14
CA ASN A 642 -8.59 19.87 1.40
C ASN A 642 -10.03 19.34 1.33
N CYS A 643 -10.50 18.94 0.15
CA CYS A 643 -11.86 18.43 0.00
C CYS A 643 -11.91 17.11 -0.79
N VAL A 644 -11.57 17.11 -2.07
CA VAL A 644 -11.81 15.97 -2.98
C VAL A 644 -10.55 15.38 -3.59
N GLN A 645 -9.42 16.09 -3.63
CA GLN A 645 -8.22 15.51 -4.22
C GLN A 645 -7.51 14.65 -3.18
N SER A 646 -7.26 13.39 -3.51
CA SER A 646 -6.53 12.44 -2.67
C SER A 646 -5.07 12.36 -3.13
N PHE A 647 -4.14 12.33 -2.18
CA PHE A 647 -2.72 12.16 -2.50
C PHE A 647 -2.38 10.74 -2.99
N ALA A 648 -3.27 9.78 -2.72
CA ALA A 648 -3.08 8.36 -3.05
C ALA A 648 -3.94 7.89 -4.24
N CYS A 649 -4.63 8.79 -4.94
CA CYS A 649 -5.44 8.44 -6.12
C CYS A 649 -4.55 7.88 -7.24
N HIS A 650 -4.76 6.60 -7.60
CA HIS A 650 -4.03 5.91 -8.67
C HIS A 650 -4.30 6.53 -10.05
N GLU A 651 -5.46 7.15 -10.22
CA GLU A 651 -5.88 7.87 -11.43
C GLU A 651 -5.45 9.35 -11.43
N TYR A 652 -4.47 9.73 -10.60
CA TYR A 652 -3.86 11.06 -10.56
C TYR A 652 -4.82 12.22 -10.31
N ASN A 653 -5.97 11.96 -9.67
CA ASN A 653 -7.06 12.91 -9.47
C ASN A 653 -7.65 13.43 -10.80
N GLU A 654 -7.53 12.65 -11.87
CA GLU A 654 -8.25 12.87 -13.12
C GLU A 654 -9.73 12.48 -12.93
N VAL A 655 -10.64 13.15 -13.66
CA VAL A 655 -12.09 12.91 -13.58
C VAL A 655 -12.63 13.15 -12.16
N LEU A 656 -12.62 14.40 -11.71
CA LEU A 656 -13.21 14.84 -10.44
C LEU A 656 -14.16 16.01 -10.67
N HIS A 657 -15.32 15.97 -10.00
CA HIS A 657 -16.31 17.05 -10.06
C HIS A 657 -16.93 17.30 -8.68
N LYS A 658 -16.55 18.42 -8.05
CA LYS A 658 -16.93 18.79 -6.69
C LYS A 658 -18.44 19.04 -6.54
N ASP A 659 -19.04 19.83 -7.44
CA ASP A 659 -20.47 20.18 -7.30
C ASP A 659 -21.38 18.98 -7.56
N ALA A 660 -21.01 18.10 -8.50
CA ALA A 660 -21.63 16.80 -8.69
C ALA A 660 -21.55 15.94 -7.40
N ALA A 661 -20.40 15.89 -6.73
CA ALA A 661 -20.25 15.16 -5.46
C ALA A 661 -21.16 15.72 -4.36
N ILE A 662 -21.27 17.05 -4.24
CA ILE A 662 -22.21 17.71 -3.31
C ILE A 662 -23.65 17.27 -3.60
N MET A 663 -24.06 17.30 -4.87
CA MET A 663 -25.41 16.89 -5.30
C MET A 663 -25.67 15.42 -4.98
N ILE A 664 -24.72 14.53 -5.28
CA ILE A 664 -24.85 13.09 -5.04
C ILE A 664 -25.00 12.81 -3.54
N ILE A 665 -24.15 13.39 -2.68
CA ILE A 665 -24.17 13.13 -1.23
C ILE A 665 -25.43 13.72 -0.59
N LYS A 666 -25.73 15.00 -0.88
CA LYS A 666 -26.84 15.73 -0.25
C LYS A 666 -28.19 15.20 -0.71
N VAL A 667 -28.45 15.29 -2.01
CA VAL A 667 -29.77 15.00 -2.60
C VAL A 667 -29.98 13.50 -2.73
N GLY A 668 -28.91 12.74 -2.97
CA GLY A 668 -29.03 11.33 -3.33
C GLY A 668 -29.00 10.34 -2.19
N ILE A 669 -28.44 10.70 -1.03
CA ILE A 669 -28.30 9.76 0.08
C ILE A 669 -28.89 10.35 1.36
N LEU A 670 -28.48 11.54 1.78
CA LEU A 670 -28.91 12.11 3.06
C LEU A 670 -30.39 12.57 3.05
N ASP A 671 -30.84 13.20 1.96
CA ASP A 671 -32.23 13.64 1.81
C ASP A 671 -33.19 12.47 1.52
N ALA A 672 -32.67 11.32 1.07
CA ALA A 672 -33.46 10.11 0.83
C ALA A 672 -33.62 9.22 2.08
N GLU A 673 -32.77 9.42 3.10
CA GLU A 673 -32.81 8.71 4.40
C GLU A 673 -33.70 9.42 5.45
N ASN A 674 -34.07 10.68 5.22
CA ASN A 674 -34.97 11.50 6.06
C ASN A 674 -36.38 11.57 5.48
#